data_AF-A0A5E5Q1M3-F1
#
_entry.id   AF-A0A5E5Q1M3-F1
#
_cell.length_a   1.000
_cell.length_b   1.000
_cell.length_c   1.000
_cell.angle_alpha   90.00
_cell.angle_beta   90.00
_cell.angle_gamma   90.00
#
_symmetry.space_group_name_H-M   'P 1'
#
loop_
_entity.id
_entity.type
_entity.pdbx_description
1 polymer ?
#
loop_
_entity_poly.entity_id
_entity_poly.type
_entity_poly.pdbx_seq_one_letter_code
_entity_poly.pdbx_strand_id
1 'polypeptide(L)'
;NKGELDIDVSVDMLKDIAGLSLGDQLTRIESAKSEFERLLSQDEINLAKNAARKAWAKVCVRKASEIASDITKSQRALNAWERRTVVNQLEVSPGPRDTHYVVVQLEDATDVVKSSADITGKHSKNSTLIQMDKEGGYRTVHGPKLHEIKADNIKILFVGHGDEKLEKSGGRTPSEIVDIVATLRGILPVQSSIDTVAMKGCYSGADFSRDIAMGLKLRNIETTKVSSRLGVSKIEQSGRVMVDNRYHLDEGKVVWGYKDGELTRLDPYTDDNYHLVVSVGDDGSLQLNRSIEGLKGELKIRVMASGFNATVAALKKLENQLPDGTSMAQINIKMGRGSADWYATHGAFGYSSRVTNLSSRFNADVLAYSPSGPNRGSYAYHYVHGATRVDGLVGANGVNYSFVFHDMPPSDYVSFTYKKDRSTVSYNFAKRPNIDKIILARIGSDSYSKQELLEQFKSAINLIKGSVSKIEIMTENYKISVLDYKDMVNFLSRELHIKVEAYNVDTQTKPWLSINPGDSQITEDLGARHLGETQPYNDKKLQSWDTLTQEQTNKLTTESQKTKPDLANHDHQILFQTESDDNVKDSTLKLAFKHPTKTTIVQMDKDGAYRVVYGTQLKDITGKVKMVAVGYGRESKDGSQTLGGRDANELADNILTLKQGLNSATAEIKSTSLVGCNLEDDNPTNNPDSQYGKQVLQKLYQGGVEGNLSVRSRYVAIRSDGTKVTSSTGTGDWIHKDSAAKTIYSLGAAGS
;
A
#
# COMPACT_ATOMS: atom_id res chain seq x y z
N ASN A 1 29.93 54.64 16.86
CA ASN A 1 31.18 55.23 17.41
C ASN A 1 32.36 54.31 17.09
N LYS A 2 33.01 54.53 15.94
CA LYS A 2 34.24 53.83 15.50
C LYS A 2 35.51 54.39 16.16
N GLY A 3 35.45 54.72 17.45
CA GLY A 3 36.57 55.31 18.17
C GLY A 3 37.25 54.28 19.07
N GLU A 4 38.39 53.76 18.61
CA GLU A 4 39.45 53.08 19.40
C GLU A 4 39.07 51.80 20.13
N LEU A 5 38.40 50.88 19.46
CA LEU A 5 38.30 49.50 19.93
C LEU A 5 38.25 48.62 18.69
N ASP A 6 39.04 47.56 18.68
CA ASP A 6 39.11 46.53 17.63
C ASP A 6 37.81 45.71 17.63
N ILE A 7 36.68 46.38 17.33
CA ILE A 7 35.30 45.86 17.25
C ILE A 7 35.03 45.32 15.83
N ASP A 8 36.02 45.34 14.93
CA ASP A 8 35.87 44.79 13.58
C ASP A 8 35.40 43.32 13.62
N VAL A 9 35.76 42.57 14.68
CA VAL A 9 35.28 41.20 14.91
C VAL A 9 33.75 41.14 15.12
N SER A 10 33.12 42.09 15.81
CA SER A 10 31.69 42.02 16.20
C SER A 10 30.73 42.41 15.07
N VAL A 11 31.15 43.28 14.14
CA VAL A 11 30.34 43.69 12.98
C VAL A 11 30.33 42.58 11.93
N ASP A 12 31.46 41.88 11.76
CA ASP A 12 31.53 40.71 10.87
C ASP A 12 30.72 39.51 11.40
N MET A 13 30.58 39.34 12.72
CA MET A 13 29.81 38.24 13.32
C MET A 13 28.31 38.22 12.96
N LEU A 14 27.72 39.38 12.71
CA LEU A 14 26.29 39.51 12.35
C LEU A 14 26.08 39.69 10.84
N LYS A 15 27.16 39.76 10.07
CA LYS A 15 27.09 39.83 8.62
C LYS A 15 26.44 38.56 8.07
N ASP A 16 25.50 38.75 7.15
CA ASP A 16 24.75 37.70 6.46
C ASP A 16 23.91 36.79 7.39
N ILE A 17 23.67 37.20 8.64
CA ILE A 17 22.98 36.36 9.62
C ILE A 17 21.52 36.09 9.26
N ALA A 18 20.80 37.08 8.71
CA ALA A 18 19.40 36.95 8.32
C ALA A 18 19.17 35.84 7.28
N GLY A 19 20.25 35.38 6.65
CA GLY A 19 20.23 34.32 5.66
C GLY A 19 20.48 32.90 6.17
N LEU A 20 20.74 32.69 7.46
CA LEU A 20 21.06 31.37 7.98
C LEU A 20 19.81 30.63 8.46
N SER A 21 19.93 29.32 8.70
CA SER A 21 18.88 28.57 9.39
C SER A 21 18.68 29.14 10.79
N LEU A 22 17.47 29.06 11.36
CA LEU A 22 17.18 29.61 12.69
C LEU A 22 18.18 29.11 13.77
N GLY A 23 18.63 27.84 13.69
CA GLY A 23 19.67 27.31 14.58
C GLY A 23 21.04 27.97 14.40
N ASP A 24 21.45 28.22 13.17
CA ASP A 24 22.70 28.92 12.85
C ASP A 24 22.61 30.42 13.24
N GLN A 25 21.46 31.06 13.01
CA GLN A 25 21.20 32.44 13.43
C GLN A 25 21.32 32.57 14.95
N LEU A 26 20.64 31.68 15.69
CA LEU A 26 20.68 31.67 17.15
C LEU A 26 22.11 31.53 17.66
N THR A 27 22.88 30.62 17.07
CA THR A 27 24.28 30.39 17.43
C THR A 27 25.12 31.66 17.26
N ARG A 28 24.98 32.37 16.12
CA ARG A 28 25.73 33.61 15.86
C ARG A 28 25.28 34.77 16.76
N ILE A 29 23.98 34.93 17.02
CA ILE A 29 23.47 35.99 17.92
C ILE A 29 23.91 35.76 19.35
N GLU A 30 23.83 34.53 19.87
CA GLU A 30 24.31 34.23 21.22
C GLU A 30 25.83 34.39 21.33
N SER A 31 26.58 34.09 20.26
CA SER A 31 28.02 34.37 20.21
C SER A 31 28.30 35.88 20.26
N ALA A 32 27.59 36.68 19.48
CA ALA A 32 27.74 38.13 19.48
C ALA A 32 27.33 38.75 20.82
N LYS A 33 26.24 38.25 21.43
CA LYS A 33 25.80 38.64 22.77
C LYS A 33 26.87 38.35 23.83
N SER A 34 27.43 37.14 23.81
CA SER A 34 28.49 36.72 24.74
C SER A 34 29.71 37.65 24.65
N GLU A 35 30.05 38.10 23.44
CA GLU A 35 31.14 39.05 23.24
C GLU A 35 30.85 40.43 23.85
N PHE A 36 29.62 40.94 23.72
CA PHE A 36 29.22 42.19 24.38
C PHE A 36 29.15 42.05 25.91
N GLU A 37 28.72 40.89 26.42
CA GLU A 37 28.75 40.60 27.86
C GLU A 37 30.18 40.53 28.39
N ARG A 38 31.10 39.91 27.63
CA ARG A 38 32.54 39.91 27.91
C ARG A 38 33.09 41.34 27.98
N LEU A 39 32.77 42.19 27.02
CA LEU A 39 33.16 43.60 27.05
C LEU A 39 32.63 44.32 28.30
N LEU A 40 31.37 44.08 28.69
CA LEU A 40 30.76 44.66 29.90
C LEU A 40 31.41 44.18 31.20
N SER A 41 32.09 43.04 31.19
CA SER A 41 32.81 42.48 32.34
C SER A 41 34.22 43.05 32.54
N GLN A 42 34.78 43.78 31.56
CA GLN A 42 36.12 44.35 31.66
C GLN A 42 36.15 45.61 32.52
N ASP A 43 37.17 45.75 33.38
CA ASP A 43 37.29 46.92 34.27
C ASP A 43 37.39 48.26 33.51
N GLU A 44 38.02 48.24 32.33
CA GLU A 44 38.23 49.44 31.52
C GLU A 44 36.92 50.08 31.03
N ILE A 45 35.89 49.29 30.71
CA ILE A 45 34.60 49.84 30.24
C ILE A 45 33.79 50.48 31.37
N ASN A 46 34.16 50.22 32.63
CA ASN A 46 33.50 50.77 33.81
C ASN A 46 34.03 52.16 34.21
N LEU A 47 35.10 52.65 33.57
CA LEU A 47 35.62 54.01 33.78
C LEU A 47 34.61 55.08 33.30
N ALA A 48 34.51 56.19 34.02
CA ALA A 48 33.56 57.28 33.70
C ALA A 48 33.70 57.82 32.27
N LYS A 49 34.94 57.88 31.74
CA LYS A 49 35.24 58.26 30.35
C LYS A 49 34.56 57.38 29.29
N ASN A 50 34.14 56.16 29.66
CA ASN A 50 33.55 55.15 28.79
C ASN A 50 32.03 54.99 28.97
N ALA A 51 31.35 55.89 29.70
CA ALA A 51 29.91 55.76 30.01
C ALA A 51 29.01 55.54 28.78
N ALA A 52 29.25 56.27 27.68
CA ALA A 52 28.51 56.09 26.43
C ALA A 52 28.75 54.71 25.78
N ARG A 53 29.97 54.16 25.89
CA ARG A 53 30.33 52.83 25.38
C ARG A 53 29.63 51.73 26.18
N LYS A 54 29.64 51.84 27.51
CA LYS A 54 28.92 50.93 28.41
C LYS A 54 27.41 50.94 28.13
N ALA A 55 26.81 52.11 27.91
CA ALA A 55 25.40 52.23 27.57
C ALA A 55 25.08 51.55 26.22
N TRP A 56 25.92 51.77 25.20
CA TRP A 56 25.77 51.12 23.90
C TRP A 56 25.88 49.58 23.98
N ALA A 57 26.90 49.04 24.65
CA ALA A 57 27.07 47.59 24.80
C ALA A 57 25.88 46.95 25.55
N LYS A 58 25.34 47.61 26.58
CA LYS A 58 24.10 47.16 27.26
C LYS A 58 22.90 47.10 26.31
N VAL A 59 22.75 48.09 25.42
CA VAL A 59 21.69 48.10 24.40
C VAL A 59 21.88 46.97 23.41
N CYS A 60 23.12 46.66 23.01
CA CYS A 60 23.44 45.53 22.14
C CYS A 60 23.08 44.19 22.79
N VAL A 61 23.48 43.94 24.05
CA VAL A 61 23.10 42.72 24.78
C VAL A 61 21.58 42.57 24.88
N ARG A 62 20.86 43.65 25.21
CA ARG A 62 19.39 43.63 25.28
C ARG A 62 18.76 43.27 23.93
N LYS A 63 19.16 43.96 22.85
CA LYS A 63 18.66 43.69 21.49
C LYS A 63 19.00 42.28 21.04
N ALA A 64 20.22 41.80 21.27
CA ALA A 64 20.61 40.44 20.94
C ALA A 64 19.77 39.40 21.69
N SER A 65 19.45 39.65 22.96
CA SER A 65 18.58 38.79 23.76
C SER A 65 17.13 38.78 23.25
N GLU A 66 16.61 39.94 22.83
CA GLU A 66 15.28 40.03 22.19
C GLU A 66 15.23 39.19 20.90
N ILE A 67 16.21 39.36 20.02
CA ILE A 67 16.29 38.62 18.75
C ILE A 67 16.48 37.11 19.02
N ALA A 68 17.37 36.73 19.93
CA ALA A 68 17.58 35.33 20.31
C ALA A 68 16.30 34.69 20.87
N SER A 69 15.54 35.44 21.68
CA SER A 69 14.26 34.98 22.19
C SER A 69 13.26 34.75 21.07
N ASP A 70 13.19 35.62 20.07
CA ASP A 70 12.24 35.49 18.96
C ASP A 70 12.63 34.34 18.03
N ILE A 71 13.91 34.19 17.70
CA ILE A 71 14.43 33.04 16.96
C ILE A 71 14.14 31.74 17.73
N THR A 72 14.33 31.72 19.04
CA THR A 72 14.06 30.53 19.87
C THR A 72 12.57 30.16 19.83
N LYS A 73 11.66 31.14 19.81
CA LYS A 73 10.22 30.89 19.65
C LYS A 73 9.91 30.28 18.29
N SER A 74 10.40 30.87 17.20
CA SER A 74 10.22 30.34 15.83
C SER A 74 10.83 28.94 15.68
N GLN A 75 12.04 28.72 16.20
CA GLN A 75 12.72 27.43 16.17
C GLN A 75 11.93 26.38 16.98
N ARG A 76 11.35 26.75 18.12
CA ARG A 76 10.48 25.86 18.92
C ARG A 76 9.21 25.50 18.15
N ALA A 77 8.57 26.48 17.50
CA ALA A 77 7.38 26.25 16.69
C ALA A 77 7.66 25.31 15.51
N LEU A 78 8.73 25.55 14.74
CA LEU A 78 9.14 24.62 13.67
C LEU A 78 9.63 23.29 14.22
N ASN A 79 10.17 23.23 15.45
CA ASN A 79 10.57 21.97 16.07
C ASN A 79 9.41 21.06 16.42
N ALA A 80 8.21 21.61 16.62
CA ALA A 80 7.00 20.82 16.76
C ALA A 80 6.53 20.18 15.45
N TRP A 81 6.98 20.69 14.29
CA TRP A 81 6.55 20.15 12.99
C TRP A 81 7.08 18.74 12.76
N GLU A 82 6.24 17.90 12.15
CA GLU A 82 6.57 16.52 11.81
C GLU A 82 7.81 16.50 10.88
N ARG A 83 8.72 15.55 11.14
CA ARG A 83 9.82 15.23 10.25
C ARG A 83 9.57 13.88 9.63
N ARG A 84 9.60 13.82 8.32
CA ARG A 84 9.54 12.57 7.57
C ARG A 84 10.87 12.33 6.88
N THR A 85 11.36 11.09 6.98
CA THR A 85 12.56 10.66 6.29
C THR A 85 12.37 10.76 4.79
N VAL A 86 13.31 11.41 4.11
CA VAL A 86 13.36 11.46 2.64
C VAL A 86 13.90 10.13 2.13
N VAL A 87 13.06 9.38 1.42
CA VAL A 87 13.43 8.09 0.83
C VAL A 87 13.55 8.25 -0.68
N ASN A 88 14.68 7.81 -1.24
CA ASN A 88 14.84 7.74 -2.68
C ASN A 88 14.14 6.49 -3.22
N GLN A 89 12.99 6.66 -3.84
CA GLN A 89 12.25 5.55 -4.44
C GLN A 89 12.63 5.27 -5.91
N LEU A 90 13.25 6.24 -6.59
CA LEU A 90 13.61 6.16 -8.00
C LEU A 90 14.92 6.90 -8.20
N GLU A 91 16.00 6.20 -8.59
CA GLU A 91 17.22 6.87 -8.99
C GLU A 91 16.97 7.54 -10.35
N VAL A 92 16.78 8.86 -10.34
CA VAL A 92 16.61 9.68 -11.54
C VAL A 92 17.94 10.37 -11.83
N SER A 93 18.41 10.33 -13.09
CA SER A 93 19.65 11.03 -13.46
C SER A 93 19.55 12.53 -13.14
N PRO A 94 20.68 13.19 -12.84
CA PRO A 94 20.72 14.61 -12.53
C PRO A 94 19.98 15.44 -13.58
N GLY A 95 19.23 16.44 -13.12
CA GLY A 95 18.58 17.40 -14.01
C GLY A 95 19.60 18.18 -14.85
N PRO A 96 19.17 18.88 -15.92
CA PRO A 96 20.08 19.65 -16.75
C PRO A 96 20.86 20.69 -15.94
N ARG A 97 22.11 20.99 -16.34
CA ARG A 97 22.93 22.08 -15.78
C ARG A 97 23.15 22.01 -14.26
N ASP A 98 23.42 20.82 -13.72
CA ASP A 98 23.66 20.64 -12.29
C ASP A 98 22.55 21.28 -11.42
N THR A 99 21.29 20.95 -11.72
CA THR A 99 20.15 21.56 -11.03
C THR A 99 20.05 21.04 -9.60
N HIS A 100 19.96 21.97 -8.64
CA HIS A 100 19.60 21.69 -7.25
C HIS A 100 18.18 22.16 -6.92
N TYR A 101 17.44 21.33 -6.19
CA TYR A 101 16.05 21.58 -5.83
C TYR A 101 15.95 22.02 -4.37
N VAL A 102 15.45 23.23 -4.13
CA VAL A 102 15.11 23.71 -2.79
C VAL A 102 13.61 23.49 -2.59
N VAL A 103 13.26 22.47 -1.82
CA VAL A 103 11.86 22.17 -1.46
C VAL A 103 11.51 22.92 -0.19
N VAL A 104 10.48 23.76 -0.25
CA VAL A 104 10.03 24.60 0.86
C VAL A 104 8.68 24.10 1.35
N GLN A 105 8.68 23.45 2.51
CA GLN A 105 7.47 23.04 3.20
C GLN A 105 6.90 24.24 3.99
N LEU A 106 5.67 24.63 3.66
CA LEU A 106 5.05 25.85 4.16
C LEU A 106 4.11 25.65 5.36
N GLU A 107 3.72 24.41 5.66
CA GLU A 107 2.74 24.03 6.67
C GLU A 107 3.07 22.66 7.32
N ASP A 108 2.49 22.39 8.50
CA ASP A 108 2.62 21.15 9.27
C ASP A 108 1.41 20.21 9.13
N ALA A 109 0.79 20.19 7.96
CA ALA A 109 -0.26 19.22 7.66
C ALA A 109 0.38 17.90 7.22
N THR A 110 -0.13 16.75 7.69
CA THR A 110 0.42 15.42 7.37
C THR A 110 0.58 15.18 5.86
N ASP A 111 -0.39 15.64 5.05
CA ASP A 111 -0.32 15.51 3.59
C ASP A 111 0.79 16.39 2.98
N VAL A 112 1.03 17.58 3.54
CA VAL A 112 2.10 18.51 3.11
C VAL A 112 3.47 17.98 3.51
N VAL A 113 3.62 17.49 4.74
CA VAL A 113 4.85 16.84 5.24
C VAL A 113 5.22 15.65 4.35
N LYS A 114 4.26 14.78 4.06
CA LYS A 114 4.44 13.64 3.16
C LYS A 114 4.83 14.07 1.75
N SER A 115 4.08 15.00 1.19
CA SER A 115 4.31 15.55 -0.15
C SER A 115 5.69 16.18 -0.32
N SER A 116 6.16 16.93 0.67
CA SER A 116 7.48 17.55 0.69
C SER A 116 8.59 16.50 0.71
N ALA A 117 8.45 15.45 1.52
CA ALA A 117 9.41 14.34 1.56
C ALA A 117 9.44 13.57 0.23
N ASP A 118 8.27 13.27 -0.36
CA ASP A 118 8.15 12.52 -1.62
C ASP A 118 8.75 13.32 -2.81
N ILE A 119 8.49 14.63 -2.90
CA ILE A 119 9.11 15.51 -3.91
C ILE A 119 10.63 15.56 -3.74
N THR A 120 11.11 15.69 -2.50
CA THR A 120 12.55 15.72 -2.22
C THR A 120 13.20 14.39 -2.58
N GLY A 121 12.51 13.27 -2.32
CA GLY A 121 12.97 11.91 -2.61
C GLY A 121 13.30 11.68 -4.08
N LYS A 122 12.49 12.24 -4.99
CA LYS A 122 12.67 12.15 -6.45
C LYS A 122 14.05 12.63 -6.94
N HIS A 123 14.62 13.63 -6.28
CA HIS A 123 15.94 14.18 -6.59
C HIS A 123 16.82 14.26 -5.33
N SER A 124 16.76 13.24 -4.47
CA SER A 124 17.30 13.26 -3.10
C SER A 124 18.76 13.69 -2.97
N LYS A 125 19.62 13.33 -3.94
CA LYS A 125 21.05 13.71 -3.97
C LYS A 125 21.27 15.21 -4.25
N ASN A 126 20.37 15.82 -5.00
CA ASN A 126 20.47 17.22 -5.45
C ASN A 126 19.30 18.06 -4.90
N SER A 127 18.81 17.73 -3.70
CA SER A 127 17.71 18.45 -3.09
C SER A 127 18.03 18.85 -1.66
N THR A 128 17.60 20.04 -1.29
CA THR A 128 17.52 20.51 0.10
C THR A 128 16.05 20.70 0.46
N LEU A 129 15.58 20.03 1.50
CA LEU A 129 14.25 20.25 2.08
C LEU A 129 14.38 21.18 3.29
N ILE A 130 13.63 22.27 3.26
CA ILE A 130 13.48 23.18 4.39
C ILE A 130 12.02 23.25 4.84
N GLN A 131 11.83 23.47 6.13
CA GLN A 131 10.54 23.86 6.70
C GLN A 131 10.61 25.34 7.08
N MET A 132 9.59 26.10 6.70
CA MET A 132 9.60 27.55 6.80
C MET A 132 8.32 28.07 7.46
N ASP A 133 8.49 28.91 8.48
CA ASP A 133 7.40 29.61 9.14
C ASP A 133 6.91 30.81 8.30
N LYS A 134 5.82 31.45 8.72
CA LYS A 134 5.21 32.54 7.95
C LYS A 134 6.11 33.78 7.83
N GLU A 135 7.00 33.99 8.79
CA GLU A 135 7.93 35.13 8.84
C GLU A 135 9.21 34.88 8.02
N GLY A 136 9.35 33.70 7.41
CA GLY A 136 10.50 33.30 6.59
C GLY A 136 11.63 32.63 7.38
N GLY A 137 11.47 32.46 8.69
CA GLY A 137 12.37 31.64 9.51
C GLY A 137 12.30 30.19 9.06
N TYR A 138 13.45 29.52 8.93
CA TYR A 138 13.50 28.17 8.42
C TYR A 138 14.46 27.25 9.17
N ARG A 139 14.22 25.95 9.05
CA ARG A 139 15.17 24.88 9.42
C ARG A 139 15.39 23.93 8.25
N THR A 140 16.60 23.40 8.12
CA THR A 140 16.91 22.34 7.15
C THR A 140 16.49 20.98 7.71
N VAL A 141 15.81 20.18 6.88
CA VAL A 141 15.34 18.83 7.21
C VAL A 141 16.14 17.77 6.45
N HIS A 142 16.51 18.04 5.21
CA HIS A 142 17.31 17.15 4.35
C HIS A 142 18.22 17.96 3.44
N GLY A 143 19.39 17.39 3.08
CA GLY A 143 20.33 17.98 2.14
C GLY A 143 21.28 19.03 2.76
N PRO A 144 22.16 19.64 1.95
CA PRO A 144 23.12 20.64 2.41
C PRO A 144 22.42 21.92 2.87
N LYS A 145 23.11 22.73 3.69
CA LYS A 145 22.63 24.07 4.03
C LYS A 145 22.51 24.92 2.76
N LEU A 146 21.57 25.85 2.72
CA LEU A 146 21.27 26.62 1.51
C LEU A 146 22.50 27.36 0.93
N HIS A 147 23.36 27.93 1.79
CA HIS A 147 24.59 28.62 1.37
C HIS A 147 25.74 27.67 0.98
N GLU A 148 25.63 26.37 1.29
CA GLU A 148 26.62 25.34 0.95
C GLU A 148 26.27 24.59 -0.34
N ILE A 149 25.13 24.91 -0.97
CA ILE A 149 24.70 24.30 -2.23
C ILE A 149 25.76 24.56 -3.31
N LYS A 150 26.16 23.52 -4.03
CA LYS A 150 27.13 23.60 -5.14
C LYS A 150 26.39 23.30 -6.44
N ALA A 151 25.69 24.30 -6.96
CA ALA A 151 24.92 24.18 -8.19
C ALA A 151 24.77 25.55 -8.86
N ASP A 152 24.92 25.59 -10.17
CA ASP A 152 24.70 26.82 -10.95
C ASP A 152 23.20 27.13 -11.11
N ASN A 153 22.35 26.11 -11.02
CA ASN A 153 20.93 26.23 -11.30
C ASN A 153 20.07 25.77 -10.10
N ILE A 154 19.23 26.67 -9.59
CA ILE A 154 18.32 26.40 -8.47
C ILE A 154 16.88 26.38 -8.94
N LYS A 155 16.13 25.38 -8.46
CA LYS A 155 14.67 25.34 -8.54
C LYS A 155 14.07 25.38 -7.14
N ILE A 156 13.20 26.36 -6.90
CA ILE A 156 12.49 26.48 -5.64
C ILE A 156 11.09 25.89 -5.80
N LEU A 157 10.78 24.87 -5.01
CA LEU A 157 9.51 24.14 -5.05
C LEU A 157 8.74 24.40 -3.76
N PHE A 158 7.67 25.18 -3.83
CA PHE A 158 6.81 25.48 -2.68
C PHE A 158 5.73 24.41 -2.53
N VAL A 159 5.64 23.84 -1.32
CA VAL A 159 4.67 22.79 -0.97
C VAL A 159 3.84 23.26 0.22
N GLY A 160 2.54 23.44 -0.02
CA GLY A 160 1.52 23.84 0.94
C GLY A 160 0.15 23.72 0.28
N HIS A 161 -0.92 23.73 1.08
CA HIS A 161 -2.28 23.77 0.58
C HIS A 161 -2.51 25.03 -0.24
N GLY A 162 -3.27 24.94 -1.32
CA GLY A 162 -3.70 26.13 -2.05
C GLY A 162 -5.13 26.51 -1.70
N ASP A 163 -5.42 27.79 -1.83
CA ASP A 163 -6.74 28.38 -1.65
C ASP A 163 -7.05 29.26 -2.84
N GLU A 164 -7.98 28.81 -3.68
CA GLU A 164 -8.40 29.53 -4.89
C GLU A 164 -9.12 30.83 -4.55
N LYS A 165 -9.95 30.82 -3.49
CA LYS A 165 -10.78 31.97 -3.13
C LYS A 165 -9.95 33.11 -2.57
N LEU A 166 -8.89 32.76 -1.84
CA LEU A 166 -7.98 33.73 -1.22
C LEU A 166 -6.74 33.97 -2.07
N GLU A 167 -6.57 33.26 -3.18
CA GLU A 167 -5.36 33.26 -4.02
C GLU A 167 -4.10 33.08 -3.18
N LYS A 168 -4.05 31.98 -2.41
CA LYS A 168 -2.94 31.68 -1.49
C LYS A 168 -2.34 30.30 -1.73
N SER A 169 -1.07 30.15 -1.34
CA SER A 169 -0.38 28.86 -1.26
C SER A 169 0.36 28.74 0.08
N GLY A 170 0.08 27.69 0.85
CA GLY A 170 0.54 27.52 2.22
C GLY A 170 0.17 28.72 3.11
N GLY A 171 -1.03 29.26 2.93
CA GLY A 171 -1.50 30.46 3.64
C GLY A 171 -0.81 31.78 3.24
N ARG A 172 -0.02 31.81 2.16
CA ARG A 172 0.76 32.97 1.71
C ARG A 172 0.28 33.55 0.38
N THR A 173 0.30 34.87 0.27
CA THR A 173 -0.03 35.64 -0.94
C THR A 173 1.12 35.63 -1.96
N PRO A 174 0.89 36.07 -3.22
CA PRO A 174 1.96 36.25 -4.19
C PRO A 174 3.13 37.12 -3.67
N SER A 175 2.82 38.23 -3.00
CA SER A 175 3.84 39.14 -2.46
C SER A 175 4.67 38.51 -1.36
N GLU A 176 4.05 37.75 -0.45
CA GLU A 176 4.76 37.02 0.61
C GLU A 176 5.70 35.96 0.01
N ILE A 177 5.28 35.26 -1.06
CA ILE A 177 6.16 34.32 -1.79
C ILE A 177 7.33 35.04 -2.46
N VAL A 178 7.10 36.20 -3.08
CA VAL A 178 8.16 37.05 -3.66
C VAL A 178 9.20 37.44 -2.61
N ASP A 179 8.75 37.82 -1.41
CA ASP A 179 9.62 38.21 -0.30
C ASP A 179 10.44 37.02 0.22
N ILE A 180 9.83 35.84 0.29
CA ILE A 180 10.53 34.60 0.62
C ILE A 180 11.59 34.27 -0.44
N VAL A 181 11.25 34.33 -1.73
CA VAL A 181 12.23 34.06 -2.80
C VAL A 181 13.37 35.07 -2.78
N ALA A 182 13.09 36.35 -2.51
CA ALA A 182 14.11 37.38 -2.34
C ALA A 182 15.04 37.09 -1.16
N THR A 183 14.46 36.63 -0.04
CA THR A 183 15.23 36.18 1.12
C THR A 183 16.12 34.99 0.73
N LEU A 184 15.57 33.95 0.12
CA LEU A 184 16.33 32.78 -0.34
C LEU A 184 17.43 33.16 -1.34
N ARG A 185 17.18 34.12 -2.24
CA ARG A 185 18.19 34.62 -3.19
C ARG A 185 19.40 35.25 -2.49
N GLY A 186 19.20 35.90 -1.34
CA GLY A 186 20.29 36.44 -0.52
C GLY A 186 21.10 35.37 0.21
N ILE A 187 20.56 34.14 0.33
CA ILE A 187 21.17 33.01 1.05
C ILE A 187 21.93 32.09 0.11
N LEU A 188 21.32 31.83 -1.04
CA LEU A 188 21.85 30.93 -2.04
C LEU A 188 23.19 31.48 -2.55
N PRO A 189 24.11 30.59 -2.98
CA PRO A 189 25.40 31.01 -3.47
C PRO A 189 25.27 32.05 -4.59
N VAL A 190 26.13 33.07 -4.55
CA VAL A 190 26.06 34.22 -5.45
C VAL A 190 26.15 33.79 -6.93
N GLN A 191 26.94 32.76 -7.22
CA GLN A 191 27.11 32.21 -8.57
C GLN A 191 25.89 31.44 -9.07
N SER A 192 25.03 30.95 -8.18
CA SER A 192 23.84 30.20 -8.57
C SER A 192 22.80 31.12 -9.18
N SER A 193 21.93 30.61 -10.05
CA SER A 193 20.75 31.30 -10.60
C SER A 193 19.46 30.64 -10.09
N ILE A 194 18.37 31.39 -9.97
CA ILE A 194 17.04 30.82 -9.67
C ILE A 194 16.28 30.71 -10.98
N ASP A 195 16.29 29.56 -11.63
CA ASP A 195 15.65 29.41 -12.95
C ASP A 195 14.15 29.15 -12.85
N THR A 196 13.70 28.47 -11.79
CA THR A 196 12.29 28.11 -11.62
C THR A 196 11.80 28.33 -10.19
N VAL A 197 10.62 28.92 -10.06
CA VAL A 197 9.82 28.95 -8.84
C VAL A 197 8.49 28.23 -9.12
N ALA A 198 8.21 27.12 -8.43
CA ALA A 198 7.06 26.28 -8.74
C ALA A 198 6.21 25.99 -7.50
N MET A 199 4.92 26.29 -7.61
CA MET A 199 3.92 26.05 -6.58
C MET A 199 3.31 24.67 -6.82
N LYS A 200 3.36 23.83 -5.80
CA LYS A 200 2.90 22.44 -5.86
C LYS A 200 1.52 22.23 -5.25
N GLY A 201 1.02 23.22 -4.49
CA GLY A 201 -0.32 23.21 -3.92
C GLY A 201 -1.44 23.22 -4.95
N CYS A 202 -2.64 22.83 -4.53
CA CYS A 202 -3.86 22.84 -5.35
C CYS A 202 -4.23 24.27 -5.78
N TYR A 203 -5.04 24.43 -6.83
CA TYR A 203 -5.83 25.63 -7.16
C TYR A 203 -5.27 27.00 -6.74
N SER A 204 -4.01 27.31 -7.04
CA SER A 204 -3.48 28.63 -6.65
C SER A 204 -4.01 29.75 -7.56
N GLY A 205 -4.63 29.40 -8.68
CA GLY A 205 -5.12 30.34 -9.70
C GLY A 205 -4.06 30.68 -10.74
N ALA A 206 -4.51 31.05 -11.96
CA ALA A 206 -3.60 31.34 -13.06
C ALA A 206 -2.78 32.63 -12.83
N ASP A 207 -3.39 33.58 -12.11
CA ASP A 207 -2.85 34.90 -11.84
C ASP A 207 -1.81 34.89 -10.71
N PHE A 208 -1.93 33.96 -9.75
CA PHE A 208 -0.99 33.84 -8.63
C PHE A 208 0.48 33.72 -9.08
N SER A 209 0.75 32.82 -10.04
CA SER A 209 2.10 32.69 -10.61
C SER A 209 2.51 33.85 -11.52
N ARG A 210 1.55 34.55 -12.13
CA ARG A 210 1.81 35.74 -12.95
C ARG A 210 2.32 36.87 -12.07
N ASP A 211 1.63 37.10 -10.95
CA ASP A 211 1.92 38.18 -10.01
C ASP A 211 3.25 37.95 -9.28
N ILE A 212 3.57 36.69 -8.96
CA ILE A 212 4.91 36.33 -8.48
C ILE A 212 5.98 36.66 -9.52
N ALA A 213 5.80 36.27 -10.79
CA ALA A 213 6.78 36.54 -11.85
C ALA A 213 7.04 38.05 -12.01
N MET A 214 5.98 38.87 -11.96
CA MET A 214 6.08 40.34 -11.98
C MET A 214 6.83 40.87 -10.75
N GLY A 215 6.47 40.41 -9.55
CA GLY A 215 7.10 40.84 -8.31
C GLY A 215 8.58 40.49 -8.23
N LEU A 216 8.98 39.31 -8.73
CA LEU A 216 10.38 38.91 -8.81
C LEU A 216 11.17 39.79 -9.79
N LYS A 217 10.58 40.13 -10.94
CA LYS A 217 11.23 41.03 -11.90
C LYS A 217 11.45 42.43 -11.31
N LEU A 218 10.48 42.96 -10.55
CA LEU A 218 10.60 44.25 -9.85
C LEU A 218 11.71 44.25 -8.79
N ARG A 219 12.03 43.09 -8.19
CA ARG A 219 13.14 42.93 -7.24
C ARG A 219 14.48 42.61 -7.92
N ASN A 220 14.57 42.71 -9.25
CA ASN A 220 15.75 42.32 -10.04
C ASN A 220 16.18 40.87 -9.82
N ILE A 221 15.23 39.99 -9.49
CA ILE A 221 15.47 38.55 -9.40
C ILE A 221 15.03 37.95 -10.72
N GLU A 222 16.02 37.71 -11.60
CA GLU A 222 15.75 37.10 -12.89
C GLU A 222 15.45 35.61 -12.69
N THR A 223 14.16 35.28 -12.65
CA THR A 223 13.69 33.90 -12.74
C THR A 223 13.14 33.62 -14.12
N THR A 224 13.56 32.51 -14.72
CA THR A 224 13.14 32.13 -16.07
C THR A 224 11.66 31.73 -16.09
N LYS A 225 11.17 31.04 -15.06
CA LYS A 225 9.83 30.43 -15.05
C LYS A 225 9.19 30.43 -13.66
N VAL A 226 7.92 30.81 -13.60
CA VAL A 226 7.07 30.68 -12.41
C VAL A 226 5.84 29.87 -12.73
N SER A 227 5.52 28.83 -11.94
CA SER A 227 4.41 27.94 -12.24
C SER A 227 3.47 27.67 -11.07
N SER A 228 2.19 27.43 -11.37
CA SER A 228 1.14 27.08 -10.41
C SER A 228 0.23 25.99 -10.94
N ARG A 229 -0.53 25.34 -10.04
CA ARG A 229 -1.51 24.30 -10.38
C ARG A 229 -2.92 24.89 -10.44
N LEU A 230 -3.70 24.39 -11.40
CA LEU A 230 -5.06 24.84 -11.68
C LEU A 230 -6.14 23.81 -11.28
N GLY A 231 -5.73 22.73 -10.62
CA GLY A 231 -6.62 21.63 -10.21
C GLY A 231 -6.24 21.05 -8.85
N VAL A 232 -6.88 19.93 -8.45
CA VAL A 232 -6.50 19.17 -7.25
C VAL A 232 -5.11 18.59 -7.51
N SER A 233 -4.11 19.03 -6.75
CA SER A 233 -2.77 18.44 -6.84
C SER A 233 -2.64 17.25 -5.89
N LYS A 234 -2.06 16.16 -6.40
CA LYS A 234 -1.68 14.99 -5.62
C LYS A 234 -0.25 14.62 -5.93
N ILE A 235 0.55 14.40 -4.89
CA ILE A 235 1.92 13.95 -5.01
C ILE A 235 1.97 12.46 -4.70
N GLU A 236 2.50 11.68 -5.63
CA GLU A 236 2.73 10.25 -5.44
C GLU A 236 3.98 10.01 -4.62
N GLN A 237 4.12 8.81 -4.05
CA GLN A 237 5.31 8.40 -3.31
C GLN A 237 6.61 8.49 -4.15
N SER A 238 6.48 8.42 -5.47
CA SER A 238 7.57 8.61 -6.44
C SER A 238 8.02 10.07 -6.60
N GLY A 239 7.35 11.02 -5.93
CA GLY A 239 7.50 12.47 -6.12
C GLY A 239 6.91 12.99 -7.43
N ARG A 240 6.18 12.16 -8.21
CA ARG A 240 5.41 12.62 -9.37
C ARG A 240 4.21 13.43 -8.91
N VAL A 241 3.93 14.51 -9.64
CA VAL A 241 2.82 15.42 -9.34
C VAL A 241 1.71 15.23 -10.34
N MET A 242 0.55 14.85 -9.84
CA MET A 242 -0.70 14.72 -10.58
C MET A 242 -1.57 15.96 -10.36
N VAL A 243 -2.37 16.31 -11.36
CA VAL A 243 -3.44 17.31 -11.25
C VAL A 243 -4.74 16.66 -11.70
N ASP A 244 -5.77 16.68 -10.85
CA ASP A 244 -7.05 16.00 -11.09
C ASP A 244 -6.89 14.51 -11.43
N ASN A 245 -5.98 13.84 -10.70
CA ASN A 245 -5.55 12.45 -10.93
C ASN A 245 -4.96 12.18 -12.33
N ARG A 246 -4.48 13.21 -13.04
CA ARG A 246 -3.89 13.12 -14.37
C ARG A 246 -2.44 13.61 -14.37
N TYR A 247 -1.56 12.88 -15.05
CA TYR A 247 -0.16 13.25 -15.16
C TYR A 247 0.06 14.20 -16.32
N HIS A 248 0.85 15.26 -16.10
CA HIS A 248 1.25 16.20 -17.16
C HIS A 248 0.07 16.75 -17.99
N LEU A 249 -1.04 17.08 -17.31
CA LEU A 249 -2.23 17.69 -17.89
C LEU A 249 -1.97 19.16 -18.25
N ASP A 250 -2.13 19.53 -19.52
CA ASP A 250 -1.82 20.89 -20.01
C ASP A 250 -2.74 21.94 -19.37
N GLU A 251 -4.04 21.67 -19.26
CA GLU A 251 -5.00 22.56 -18.60
C GLU A 251 -4.84 22.61 -17.07
N GLY A 252 -4.13 21.65 -16.47
CA GLY A 252 -3.92 21.56 -15.02
C GLY A 252 -2.79 22.43 -14.47
N LYS A 253 -2.04 23.12 -15.35
CA LYS A 253 -0.85 23.91 -14.96
C LYS A 253 -0.70 25.15 -15.82
N VAL A 254 -0.27 26.25 -15.21
CA VAL A 254 0.24 27.42 -15.93
C VAL A 254 1.71 27.66 -15.61
N VAL A 255 2.44 28.18 -16.59
CA VAL A 255 3.84 28.61 -16.45
C VAL A 255 3.94 30.00 -17.07
N TRP A 256 4.51 30.94 -16.34
CA TRP A 256 4.80 32.31 -16.77
C TRP A 256 6.32 32.51 -16.85
N GLY A 257 6.77 33.27 -17.84
CA GLY A 257 8.17 33.67 -17.97
C GLY A 257 8.31 34.85 -18.92
N TYR A 258 9.45 35.54 -18.87
CA TYR A 258 9.71 36.65 -19.76
C TYR A 258 10.34 36.15 -21.07
N LYS A 259 9.73 36.50 -22.20
CA LYS A 259 10.24 36.24 -23.54
C LYS A 259 10.34 37.58 -24.27
N ASP A 260 11.52 37.90 -24.79
CA ASP A 260 11.77 39.16 -25.50
C ASP A 260 11.39 40.41 -24.67
N GLY A 261 11.53 40.33 -23.34
CA GLY A 261 11.19 41.41 -22.40
C GLY A 261 9.73 41.44 -21.94
N GLU A 262 8.84 40.65 -22.55
CA GLU A 262 7.41 40.61 -22.24
C GLU A 262 7.05 39.38 -21.40
N LEU A 263 6.19 39.58 -20.38
CA LEU A 263 5.68 38.49 -19.58
C LEU A 263 4.71 37.64 -20.42
N THR A 264 5.08 36.40 -20.68
CA THR A 264 4.38 35.51 -21.59
C THR A 264 3.99 34.22 -20.88
N ARG A 265 2.81 33.69 -21.22
CA ARG A 265 2.40 32.35 -20.81
C ARG A 265 3.16 31.32 -21.65
N LEU A 266 3.96 30.49 -20.99
CA LEU A 266 4.76 29.45 -21.62
C LEU A 266 3.98 28.13 -21.71
N ASP A 267 4.45 27.23 -22.57
CA ASP A 267 3.92 25.87 -22.65
C ASP A 267 4.03 25.17 -21.27
N PRO A 268 2.96 24.52 -20.78
CA PRO A 268 2.99 23.81 -19.50
C PRO A 268 4.15 22.79 -19.43
N TYR A 269 4.71 22.65 -18.22
CA TYR A 269 5.82 21.73 -17.92
C TYR A 269 7.15 22.06 -18.62
N THR A 270 7.29 23.23 -19.24
CA THR A 270 8.60 23.77 -19.67
C THR A 270 9.56 24.02 -18.50
N ASP A 271 9.03 24.17 -17.29
CA ASP A 271 9.73 24.32 -16.02
C ASP A 271 10.29 23.00 -15.45
N ASP A 272 10.14 21.88 -16.15
CA ASP A 272 10.87 20.63 -15.84
C ASP A 272 12.34 20.67 -16.27
N ASN A 273 12.71 21.68 -17.07
CA ASN A 273 14.00 21.92 -17.71
C ASN A 273 14.50 20.75 -18.56
N TYR A 274 14.89 21.09 -19.78
CA TYR A 274 15.40 20.16 -20.79
C TYR A 274 16.63 20.78 -21.43
N HIS A 275 17.61 19.95 -21.78
CA HIS A 275 18.78 20.37 -22.52
C HIS A 275 18.40 20.83 -23.94
N LEU A 276 17.42 20.14 -24.54
CA LEU A 276 16.94 20.38 -25.89
C LEU A 276 15.43 20.11 -25.95
N VAL A 277 14.70 20.94 -26.71
CA VAL A 277 13.30 20.69 -27.07
C VAL A 277 13.24 20.50 -28.58
N VAL A 278 12.63 19.38 -28.98
CA VAL A 278 12.54 18.91 -30.36
C VAL A 278 11.08 18.86 -30.74
N SER A 279 10.73 19.41 -31.90
CA SER A 279 9.40 19.26 -32.50
C SER A 279 9.52 18.43 -33.77
N VAL A 280 8.62 17.46 -33.93
CA VAL A 280 8.59 16.54 -35.08
C VAL A 280 7.38 16.89 -35.95
N GLY A 281 7.62 17.30 -37.19
CA GLY A 281 6.57 17.51 -38.18
C GLY A 281 5.93 16.20 -38.65
N ASP A 282 4.77 16.28 -39.29
CA ASP A 282 4.04 15.10 -39.77
C ASP A 282 4.80 14.35 -40.88
N ASP A 283 5.67 15.03 -41.60
CA ASP A 283 6.61 14.50 -42.58
C ASP A 283 7.90 13.90 -41.95
N GLY A 284 8.02 13.94 -40.61
CA GLY A 284 9.21 13.56 -39.87
C GLY A 284 10.31 14.62 -39.85
N SER A 285 10.03 15.85 -40.32
CA SER A 285 10.97 16.97 -40.21
C SER A 285 11.29 17.29 -38.74
N LEU A 286 12.57 17.56 -38.48
CA LEU A 286 13.11 17.83 -37.15
C LEU A 286 13.28 19.34 -36.98
N GLN A 287 12.62 19.92 -35.98
CA GLN A 287 12.83 21.31 -35.57
C GLN A 287 13.39 21.36 -34.16
N LEU A 288 14.43 22.17 -33.96
CA LEU A 288 15.13 22.31 -32.69
C LEU A 288 14.89 23.70 -32.11
N ASN A 289 14.65 23.80 -30.81
CA ASN A 289 14.46 25.10 -30.16
C ASN A 289 15.76 25.91 -30.00
N ARG A 290 16.93 25.29 -30.21
CA ARG A 290 18.27 25.90 -30.15
C ARG A 290 19.29 25.05 -30.91
N SER A 291 20.47 25.60 -31.15
CA SER A 291 21.63 24.85 -31.66
C SER A 291 22.05 23.74 -30.70
N ILE A 292 22.53 22.63 -31.26
CA ILE A 292 23.12 21.47 -30.54
C ILE A 292 24.62 21.63 -30.31
N GLU A 293 25.25 22.63 -30.93
CA GLU A 293 26.66 22.92 -30.73
C GLU A 293 26.95 23.24 -29.25
N GLY A 294 28.00 22.62 -28.71
CA GLY A 294 28.44 22.80 -27.33
C GLY A 294 27.65 22.00 -26.28
N LEU A 295 26.62 21.23 -26.66
CA LEU A 295 26.03 20.24 -25.78
C LEU A 295 27.05 19.13 -25.47
N LYS A 296 27.03 18.61 -24.23
CA LYS A 296 27.95 17.57 -23.76
C LYS A 296 27.24 16.62 -22.79
N GLY A 297 27.67 15.35 -22.78
CA GLY A 297 27.25 14.37 -21.79
C GLY A 297 25.82 13.83 -21.99
N GLU A 298 25.20 13.43 -20.89
CA GLU A 298 23.88 12.79 -20.85
C GLU A 298 22.74 13.81 -20.92
N LEU A 299 22.08 13.89 -22.08
CA LEU A 299 21.02 14.85 -22.33
C LEU A 299 19.64 14.37 -21.86
N LYS A 300 18.88 15.35 -21.40
CA LYS A 300 17.45 15.28 -21.12
C LYS A 300 16.70 16.07 -22.18
N ILE A 301 15.96 15.39 -23.03
CA ILE A 301 15.33 15.95 -24.23
C ILE A 301 13.82 15.92 -24.07
N ARG A 302 13.15 16.99 -24.48
CA ARG A 302 11.69 17.01 -24.66
C ARG A 302 11.38 16.86 -26.14
N VAL A 303 10.42 16.02 -26.47
CA VAL A 303 9.97 15.74 -27.83
C VAL A 303 8.49 16.08 -27.94
N MET A 304 8.14 17.03 -28.80
CA MET A 304 6.77 17.22 -29.28
C MET A 304 6.57 16.25 -30.44
N ALA A 305 5.89 15.13 -30.16
CA ALA A 305 5.82 14.01 -31.08
C ALA A 305 4.74 14.15 -32.14
N SER A 306 5.01 13.58 -33.31
CA SER A 306 3.99 13.19 -34.31
C SER A 306 3.75 11.67 -34.19
N GLY A 307 3.38 10.99 -35.27
CA GLY A 307 3.24 9.54 -35.31
C GLY A 307 4.53 8.82 -34.85
N PHE A 308 4.37 7.62 -34.26
CA PHE A 308 5.48 6.87 -33.66
C PHE A 308 6.69 6.70 -34.60
N ASN A 309 6.45 6.26 -35.84
CA ASN A 309 7.53 6.02 -36.81
C ASN A 309 8.27 7.31 -37.20
N ALA A 310 7.55 8.40 -37.43
CA ALA A 310 8.14 9.71 -37.73
C ALA A 310 8.98 10.22 -36.54
N THR A 311 8.47 10.06 -35.32
CA THR A 311 9.19 10.44 -34.10
C THR A 311 10.48 9.63 -33.92
N VAL A 312 10.43 8.32 -34.14
CA VAL A 312 11.61 7.44 -34.11
C VAL A 312 12.64 7.86 -35.16
N ALA A 313 12.21 8.18 -36.39
CA ALA A 313 13.12 8.61 -37.45
C ALA A 313 13.78 9.96 -37.12
N ALA A 314 13.01 10.92 -36.58
CA ALA A 314 13.52 12.21 -36.14
C ALA A 314 14.54 12.07 -35.01
N LEU A 315 14.28 11.22 -34.02
CA LEU A 315 15.22 10.97 -32.92
C LEU A 315 16.52 10.30 -33.39
N LYS A 316 16.45 9.37 -34.36
CA LYS A 316 17.66 8.80 -34.99
C LYS A 316 18.47 9.87 -35.73
N LYS A 317 17.78 10.76 -36.45
CA LYS A 317 18.43 11.88 -37.16
C LYS A 317 19.14 12.80 -36.16
N LEU A 318 18.49 13.08 -35.02
CA LEU A 318 19.08 13.88 -33.97
C LEU A 318 20.29 13.20 -33.33
N GLU A 319 20.19 11.92 -32.97
CA GLU A 319 21.30 11.13 -32.42
C GLU A 319 22.56 11.22 -33.29
N ASN A 320 22.40 11.06 -34.61
CA ASN A 320 23.49 11.15 -35.58
C ASN A 320 24.06 12.57 -35.75
N GLN A 321 23.36 13.60 -35.29
CA GLN A 321 23.78 15.00 -35.36
C GLN A 321 24.39 15.50 -34.05
N LEU A 322 24.21 14.77 -32.94
CA LEU A 322 24.71 15.20 -31.64
C LEU A 322 26.25 15.28 -31.65
N PRO A 323 26.84 16.23 -30.91
CA PRO A 323 28.29 16.30 -30.75
C PRO A 323 28.87 15.02 -30.13
N ASP A 324 30.12 14.70 -30.47
CA ASP A 324 30.83 13.55 -29.92
C ASP A 324 30.80 13.52 -28.38
N GLY A 325 30.59 12.34 -27.79
CA GLY A 325 30.49 12.16 -26.34
C GLY A 325 29.17 12.66 -25.73
N THR A 326 28.16 12.93 -26.55
CA THR A 326 26.82 13.33 -26.11
C THR A 326 25.80 12.23 -26.38
N SER A 327 24.89 11.97 -25.44
CA SER A 327 23.86 10.92 -25.56
C SER A 327 22.49 11.41 -25.13
N MET A 328 21.42 10.77 -25.60
CA MET A 328 20.04 11.08 -25.21
C MET A 328 19.60 10.26 -23.99
N ALA A 329 20.20 10.47 -22.82
CA ALA A 329 19.94 9.64 -21.63
C ALA A 329 18.49 9.67 -21.13
N GLN A 330 17.76 10.78 -21.31
CA GLN A 330 16.36 10.91 -20.92
C GLN A 330 15.52 11.53 -22.05
N ILE A 331 14.45 10.85 -22.46
CA ILE A 331 13.56 11.28 -23.54
C ILE A 331 12.14 11.44 -22.99
N ASN A 332 11.67 12.69 -22.91
CA ASN A 332 10.32 13.04 -22.48
C ASN A 332 9.44 13.43 -23.67
N ILE A 333 8.43 12.62 -23.96
CA ILE A 333 7.62 12.70 -25.15
C ILE A 333 6.25 13.27 -24.82
N LYS A 334 5.99 14.50 -25.25
CA LYS A 334 4.67 15.13 -25.25
C LYS A 334 3.95 14.69 -26.52
N MET A 335 2.93 13.86 -26.38
CA MET A 335 2.14 13.36 -27.50
C MET A 335 1.13 14.40 -28.00
N GLY A 336 0.81 14.35 -29.30
CA GLY A 336 -0.21 15.17 -29.94
C GLY A 336 -1.58 14.48 -29.99
N ARG A 337 -2.46 14.95 -30.87
CA ARG A 337 -3.77 14.32 -31.16
C ARG A 337 -3.67 13.36 -32.35
N GLY A 338 -4.71 12.55 -32.55
CA GLY A 338 -4.79 11.66 -33.72
C GLY A 338 -3.69 10.60 -33.72
N SER A 339 -2.92 10.52 -34.81
CA SER A 339 -1.81 9.55 -34.96
C SER A 339 -0.66 9.75 -33.94
N ALA A 340 -0.57 10.94 -33.34
CA ALA A 340 0.40 11.26 -32.31
C ALA A 340 -0.02 10.81 -30.89
N ASP A 341 -1.29 10.41 -30.68
CA ASP A 341 -1.73 9.76 -29.43
C ASP A 341 -1.47 8.25 -29.53
N TRP A 342 -0.31 7.83 -29.02
CA TRP A 342 0.17 6.45 -29.18
C TRP A 342 -0.67 5.45 -28.39
N TYR A 343 -1.31 5.88 -27.30
CA TYR A 343 -2.23 5.03 -26.57
C TYR A 343 -3.52 4.80 -27.36
N ALA A 344 -4.15 5.87 -27.87
CA ALA A 344 -5.37 5.76 -28.68
C ALA A 344 -5.18 4.81 -29.87
N THR A 345 -4.00 4.85 -30.49
CA THR A 345 -3.69 4.11 -31.71
C THR A 345 -3.26 2.66 -31.48
N HIS A 346 -2.81 2.29 -30.27
CA HIS A 346 -2.19 0.97 -30.03
C HIS A 346 -2.64 0.24 -28.75
N GLY A 347 -3.45 0.87 -27.90
CA GLY A 347 -3.83 0.36 -26.58
C GLY A 347 -2.65 0.22 -25.61
N ALA A 348 -2.91 -0.33 -24.42
CA ALA A 348 -1.91 -0.41 -23.35
C ALA A 348 -0.65 -1.21 -23.74
N PHE A 349 -0.81 -2.40 -24.33
CA PHE A 349 0.31 -3.25 -24.76
C PHE A 349 1.16 -2.60 -25.84
N GLY A 350 0.51 -2.07 -26.88
CA GLY A 350 1.23 -1.44 -27.98
C GLY A 350 1.93 -0.14 -27.55
N TYR A 351 1.31 0.62 -26.64
CA TYR A 351 1.92 1.80 -26.04
C TYR A 351 3.15 1.45 -25.19
N SER A 352 3.03 0.42 -24.34
CA SER A 352 4.15 -0.14 -23.56
C SER A 352 5.31 -0.60 -24.44
N SER A 353 5.01 -1.38 -25.49
CA SER A 353 6.02 -1.87 -26.44
C SER A 353 6.76 -0.71 -27.12
N ARG A 354 6.06 0.37 -27.48
CA ARG A 354 6.67 1.55 -28.10
C ARG A 354 7.65 2.27 -27.20
N VAL A 355 7.26 2.52 -25.96
CA VAL A 355 8.13 3.16 -24.96
C VAL A 355 9.35 2.28 -24.65
N THR A 356 9.13 0.97 -24.49
CA THR A 356 10.21 -0.01 -24.27
C THR A 356 11.19 -0.03 -25.45
N ASN A 357 10.69 -0.13 -26.69
CA ASN A 357 11.51 -0.16 -27.89
C ASN A 357 12.31 1.13 -28.09
N LEU A 358 11.74 2.30 -27.75
CA LEU A 358 12.46 3.57 -27.78
C LEU A 358 13.61 3.56 -26.77
N SER A 359 13.34 3.13 -25.54
CA SER A 359 14.36 3.04 -24.51
C SER A 359 15.50 2.12 -24.92
N SER A 360 15.20 0.90 -25.37
CA SER A 360 16.23 -0.05 -25.81
C SER A 360 17.01 0.45 -27.03
N ARG A 361 16.36 1.18 -27.95
CA ARG A 361 17.01 1.70 -29.16
C ARG A 361 18.01 2.81 -28.86
N PHE A 362 17.68 3.71 -27.94
CA PHE A 362 18.49 4.90 -27.63
C PHE A 362 19.28 4.76 -26.32
N ASN A 363 19.19 3.60 -25.64
CA ASN A 363 19.74 3.37 -24.31
C ASN A 363 19.36 4.50 -23.33
N ALA A 364 18.06 4.80 -23.27
CA ALA A 364 17.55 6.01 -22.62
C ALA A 364 16.35 5.72 -21.72
N ASP A 365 16.19 6.49 -20.65
CA ASP A 365 14.93 6.54 -19.91
C ASP A 365 13.87 7.25 -20.76
N VAL A 366 12.74 6.59 -20.99
CA VAL A 366 11.67 7.13 -21.82
C VAL A 366 10.42 7.34 -21.00
N LEU A 367 9.85 8.54 -21.09
CA LEU A 367 8.53 8.88 -20.57
C LEU A 367 7.71 9.49 -21.69
N ALA A 368 6.58 8.90 -22.03
CA ALA A 368 5.60 9.46 -22.95
C ALA A 368 4.32 9.81 -22.19
N TYR A 369 3.64 10.89 -22.57
CA TYR A 369 2.38 11.30 -21.94
C TYR A 369 1.44 12.00 -22.93
N SER A 370 0.13 11.80 -22.70
CA SER A 370 -0.95 12.48 -23.41
C SER A 370 -1.35 13.74 -22.64
N PRO A 371 -1.03 14.94 -23.14
CA PRO A 371 -1.28 16.18 -22.41
C PRO A 371 -2.74 16.65 -22.49
N SER A 372 -3.47 16.27 -23.55
CA SER A 372 -4.84 16.69 -23.83
C SER A 372 -5.61 15.63 -24.64
N GLY A 373 -6.92 15.84 -24.86
CA GLY A 373 -7.78 14.89 -25.58
C GLY A 373 -8.43 13.80 -24.70
N PRO A 374 -9.04 12.76 -25.30
CA PRO A 374 -9.74 11.71 -24.56
C PRO A 374 -8.86 10.96 -23.57
N ASN A 375 -7.59 10.73 -23.91
CA ASN A 375 -6.62 10.01 -23.09
C ASN A 375 -5.72 10.93 -22.26
N ARG A 376 -6.10 12.21 -22.09
CA ARG A 376 -5.29 13.19 -21.35
C ARG A 376 -4.98 12.70 -19.94
N GLY A 377 -3.74 12.88 -19.49
CA GLY A 377 -3.29 12.39 -18.20
C GLY A 377 -2.70 10.98 -18.22
N SER A 378 -2.90 10.23 -19.29
CA SER A 378 -2.26 8.92 -19.46
C SER A 378 -0.78 9.10 -19.81
N TYR A 379 0.02 8.17 -19.31
CA TYR A 379 1.46 8.18 -19.55
C TYR A 379 2.02 6.76 -19.51
N ALA A 380 3.16 6.58 -20.15
CA ALA A 380 3.93 5.37 -20.07
C ALA A 380 5.40 5.69 -19.86
N TYR A 381 6.08 4.91 -19.04
CA TYR A 381 7.51 5.09 -18.80
C TYR A 381 8.24 3.76 -18.71
N HIS A 382 9.51 3.80 -19.12
CA HIS A 382 10.45 2.70 -19.02
C HIS A 382 11.82 3.28 -18.67
N TYR A 383 12.42 2.75 -17.61
CA TYR A 383 13.80 3.04 -17.23
C TYR A 383 14.70 1.94 -17.81
N VAL A 384 15.93 2.26 -18.23
CA VAL A 384 16.84 1.34 -18.96
C VAL A 384 16.99 -0.04 -18.28
N HIS A 385 16.79 -0.11 -16.96
CA HIS A 385 16.86 -1.34 -16.16
C HIS A 385 15.58 -1.64 -15.35
N GLY A 386 14.39 -1.39 -15.89
CA GLY A 386 13.14 -1.58 -15.15
C GLY A 386 11.93 -2.09 -15.94
N ALA A 387 10.84 -2.38 -15.21
CA ALA A 387 9.55 -2.68 -15.81
C ALA A 387 8.98 -1.46 -16.56
N THR A 388 8.23 -1.71 -17.63
CA THR A 388 7.47 -0.65 -18.30
C THR A 388 6.15 -0.46 -17.56
N ARG A 389 5.77 0.79 -17.27
CA ARG A 389 4.45 1.09 -16.69
C ARG A 389 3.63 1.95 -17.65
N VAL A 390 2.33 1.73 -17.66
CA VAL A 390 1.32 2.53 -18.35
C VAL A 390 0.24 2.89 -17.34
N ASP A 391 0.04 4.18 -17.09
CA ASP A 391 -0.77 4.70 -15.98
C ASP A 391 -1.66 5.87 -16.46
N GLY A 392 -2.51 6.38 -15.55
CA GLY A 392 -3.33 7.57 -15.78
C GLY A 392 -4.54 7.33 -16.68
N LEU A 393 -4.99 6.08 -16.80
CA LEU A 393 -6.11 5.67 -17.65
C LEU A 393 -7.38 5.51 -16.82
N VAL A 394 -8.40 6.31 -17.13
CA VAL A 394 -9.69 6.29 -16.42
C VAL A 394 -10.71 5.51 -17.24
N GLY A 395 -11.27 4.45 -16.67
CA GLY A 395 -12.37 3.69 -17.27
C GLY A 395 -13.67 4.47 -17.32
N ALA A 396 -14.63 4.00 -18.13
CA ALA A 396 -16.00 4.54 -18.14
C ALA A 396 -16.69 4.43 -16.77
N ASN A 397 -16.25 3.48 -15.93
CA ASN A 397 -16.69 3.28 -14.56
C ASN A 397 -15.98 4.19 -13.53
N GLY A 398 -15.11 5.13 -13.97
CA GLY A 398 -14.36 6.04 -13.10
C GLY A 398 -13.16 5.40 -12.39
N VAL A 399 -12.88 4.12 -12.61
CA VAL A 399 -11.74 3.41 -12.02
C VAL A 399 -10.46 3.78 -12.75
N ASN A 400 -9.39 4.08 -12.00
CA ASN A 400 -8.06 4.29 -12.57
C ASN A 400 -7.38 2.94 -12.82
N TYR A 401 -6.82 2.77 -14.01
CA TYR A 401 -6.08 1.58 -14.39
C TYR A 401 -4.59 1.88 -14.52
N SER A 402 -3.81 0.96 -13.96
CA SER A 402 -2.35 0.90 -14.04
C SER A 402 -1.95 -0.44 -14.64
N PHE A 403 -1.00 -0.44 -15.57
CA PHE A 403 -0.51 -1.64 -16.25
C PHE A 403 1.01 -1.71 -16.11
N VAL A 404 1.51 -2.79 -15.52
CA VAL A 404 2.94 -3.00 -15.27
C VAL A 404 3.42 -4.19 -16.09
N PHE A 405 4.49 -4.01 -16.86
CA PHE A 405 5.05 -5.01 -17.77
C PHE A 405 6.48 -5.37 -17.33
N HIS A 406 6.66 -6.58 -16.79
CA HIS A 406 7.92 -7.04 -16.19
C HIS A 406 8.81 -7.80 -17.20
N ASP A 407 10.13 -7.69 -17.05
CA ASP A 407 11.14 -8.33 -17.92
C ASP A 407 11.46 -9.80 -17.56
N MET A 408 11.29 -10.21 -16.29
CA MET A 408 11.56 -11.60 -15.84
C MET A 408 10.27 -12.44 -15.81
N PRO A 409 10.25 -13.68 -16.33
CA PRO A 409 9.23 -14.66 -16.00
C PRO A 409 9.62 -15.42 -14.72
N PRO A 410 8.62 -15.90 -13.97
CA PRO A 410 8.45 -17.35 -14.00
C PRO A 410 7.02 -17.80 -14.32
N SER A 411 6.11 -16.89 -14.67
CA SER A 411 4.73 -17.27 -14.96
C SER A 411 4.03 -16.39 -15.99
N ASP A 412 3.28 -17.00 -16.89
CA ASP A 412 2.54 -16.38 -18.01
C ASP A 412 1.22 -15.69 -17.60
N TYR A 413 1.08 -15.30 -16.33
CA TYR A 413 -0.17 -14.76 -15.79
C TYR A 413 -0.37 -13.27 -16.08
N VAL A 414 -1.63 -12.89 -16.33
CA VAL A 414 -2.10 -11.54 -16.00
C VAL A 414 -2.53 -11.57 -14.54
N SER A 415 -1.90 -10.76 -13.69
CA SER A 415 -2.22 -10.75 -12.26
C SER A 415 -2.65 -9.40 -11.72
N PHE A 416 -3.58 -9.42 -10.77
CA PHE A 416 -4.01 -8.22 -10.04
C PHE A 416 -4.42 -8.54 -8.61
N THR A 417 -4.35 -7.53 -7.74
CA THR A 417 -4.88 -7.62 -6.37
C THR A 417 -6.22 -6.91 -6.30
N TYR A 418 -7.29 -7.69 -6.08
CA TYR A 418 -8.61 -7.16 -5.80
C TYR A 418 -8.67 -6.63 -4.37
N LYS A 419 -9.24 -5.44 -4.21
CA LYS A 419 -9.63 -4.88 -2.92
C LYS A 419 -10.95 -4.15 -3.13
N LYS A 420 -11.95 -4.46 -2.30
CA LYS A 420 -13.27 -3.82 -2.35
C LYS A 420 -13.14 -2.29 -2.24
N ASP A 421 -13.97 -1.57 -2.99
CA ASP A 421 -14.06 -0.09 -2.99
C ASP A 421 -12.77 0.64 -3.41
N ARG A 422 -11.84 -0.05 -4.09
CA ARG A 422 -10.57 0.55 -4.53
C ARG A 422 -10.76 1.35 -5.82
N SER A 423 -10.35 2.62 -5.78
CA SER A 423 -10.40 3.55 -6.93
C SER A 423 -9.29 3.35 -7.97
N THR A 424 -8.39 2.38 -7.77
CA THR A 424 -7.27 2.10 -8.67
C THR A 424 -7.00 0.61 -8.74
N VAL A 425 -6.98 0.05 -9.94
CA VAL A 425 -6.67 -1.35 -10.21
C VAL A 425 -5.36 -1.42 -10.99
N SER A 426 -4.43 -2.23 -10.51
CA SER A 426 -3.13 -2.44 -11.17
C SER A 426 -3.05 -3.87 -11.69
N TYR A 427 -2.86 -4.00 -13.00
CA TYR A 427 -2.66 -5.26 -13.69
C TYR A 427 -1.17 -5.44 -14.01
N ASN A 428 -0.65 -6.62 -13.69
CA ASN A 428 0.72 -7.00 -13.95
C ASN A 428 0.76 -8.01 -15.10
N PHE A 429 1.70 -7.81 -16.02
CA PHE A 429 1.89 -8.62 -17.22
C PHE A 429 3.35 -9.05 -17.34
N ALA A 430 3.56 -10.25 -17.87
CA ALA A 430 4.83 -10.63 -18.47
C ALA A 430 4.99 -10.00 -19.86
N LYS A 431 6.18 -9.46 -20.19
CA LYS A 431 6.45 -8.87 -21.52
C LYS A 431 6.40 -9.87 -22.69
N ARG A 432 6.58 -11.18 -22.43
CA ARG A 432 6.50 -12.26 -23.42
C ARG A 432 5.44 -13.27 -22.99
N PRO A 433 4.14 -13.03 -23.26
CA PRO A 433 3.12 -14.01 -22.95
C PRO A 433 3.28 -15.19 -23.91
N ASN A 434 3.58 -16.40 -23.41
CA ASN A 434 3.42 -17.60 -24.23
C ASN A 434 2.59 -18.68 -23.52
N ILE A 435 1.72 -19.29 -24.32
CA ILE A 435 1.01 -20.56 -24.13
C ILE A 435 -0.19 -20.56 -23.15
N ASP A 436 -0.07 -20.21 -21.87
CA ASP A 436 -1.18 -20.39 -20.90
C ASP A 436 -1.78 -19.06 -20.41
N LYS A 437 -2.78 -18.56 -21.16
CA LYS A 437 -3.51 -17.31 -20.91
C LYS A 437 -4.39 -17.42 -19.65
N ILE A 438 -3.75 -17.39 -18.49
CA ILE A 438 -4.37 -17.54 -17.18
C ILE A 438 -4.41 -16.17 -16.49
N ILE A 439 -5.52 -15.87 -15.82
CA ILE A 439 -5.66 -14.67 -14.99
C ILE A 439 -5.58 -15.08 -13.52
N LEU A 440 -4.65 -14.48 -12.79
CA LEU A 440 -4.45 -14.69 -11.36
C LEU A 440 -4.96 -13.48 -10.57
N ALA A 441 -5.96 -13.67 -9.72
CA ALA A 441 -6.46 -12.63 -8.82
C ALA A 441 -6.14 -12.96 -7.36
N ARG A 442 -5.57 -11.99 -6.64
CA ARG A 442 -5.42 -12.08 -5.18
C ARG A 442 -6.49 -11.26 -4.48
N ILE A 443 -7.24 -11.86 -3.57
CA ILE A 443 -8.26 -11.17 -2.78
C ILE A 443 -7.62 -10.55 -1.54
N GLY A 444 -7.31 -9.25 -1.60
CA GLY A 444 -6.64 -8.49 -0.54
C GLY A 444 -7.58 -7.75 0.42
N SER A 445 -8.88 -8.05 0.42
CA SER A 445 -9.88 -7.48 1.34
C SER A 445 -10.68 -8.57 2.06
N ASP A 446 -11.21 -8.23 3.24
CA ASP A 446 -12.01 -9.12 4.10
C ASP A 446 -13.43 -9.38 3.55
N SER A 447 -13.77 -8.76 2.43
CA SER A 447 -15.03 -8.93 1.71
C SER A 447 -14.81 -8.68 0.22
N TYR A 448 -15.81 -9.00 -0.60
CA TYR A 448 -15.80 -8.74 -2.03
C TYR A 448 -17.16 -8.29 -2.54
N SER A 449 -17.15 -7.67 -3.72
CA SER A 449 -18.33 -7.42 -4.54
C SER A 449 -18.26 -8.28 -5.79
N LYS A 450 -19.28 -9.11 -6.00
CA LYS A 450 -19.42 -9.93 -7.22
C LYS A 450 -19.29 -9.09 -8.49
N GLN A 451 -19.96 -7.95 -8.52
CA GLN A 451 -20.00 -7.07 -9.70
C GLN A 451 -18.64 -6.41 -9.95
N GLU A 452 -17.99 -5.86 -8.91
CA GLU A 452 -16.66 -5.26 -9.08
C GLU A 452 -15.62 -6.28 -9.56
N LEU A 453 -15.67 -7.48 -8.98
CA LEU A 453 -14.76 -8.56 -9.34
C LEU A 453 -15.00 -9.03 -10.77
N LEU A 454 -16.26 -9.19 -11.18
CA LEU A 454 -16.64 -9.50 -12.56
C LEU A 454 -16.11 -8.47 -13.55
N GLU A 455 -16.29 -7.18 -13.27
CA GLU A 455 -15.82 -6.10 -14.15
C GLU A 455 -14.29 -6.02 -14.23
N GLN A 456 -13.57 -6.30 -13.14
CA GLN A 456 -12.11 -6.40 -13.17
C GLN A 456 -11.64 -7.61 -14.00
N PHE A 457 -12.29 -8.76 -13.89
CA PHE A 457 -11.97 -9.91 -14.73
C PHE A 457 -12.30 -9.67 -16.20
N LYS A 458 -13.46 -9.08 -16.54
CA LYS A 458 -13.77 -8.67 -17.92
C LYS A 458 -12.73 -7.72 -18.48
N SER A 459 -12.29 -6.75 -17.67
CA SER A 459 -11.22 -5.83 -18.04
C SER A 459 -9.91 -6.57 -18.33
N ALA A 460 -9.51 -7.51 -17.45
CA ALA A 460 -8.33 -8.35 -17.67
C ALA A 460 -8.45 -9.21 -18.94
N ILE A 461 -9.60 -9.84 -19.18
CA ILE A 461 -9.87 -10.64 -20.38
C ILE A 461 -9.74 -9.79 -21.65
N ASN A 462 -10.31 -8.58 -21.65
CA ASN A 462 -10.25 -7.66 -22.80
C ASN A 462 -8.82 -7.20 -23.14
N LEU A 463 -7.88 -7.28 -22.19
CA LEU A 463 -6.48 -6.92 -22.40
C LEU A 463 -5.69 -8.08 -23.02
N ILE A 464 -6.14 -9.33 -22.84
CA ILE A 464 -5.46 -10.52 -23.34
C ILE A 464 -5.87 -10.77 -24.79
N LYS A 465 -4.89 -10.99 -25.68
CA LYS A 465 -5.17 -11.40 -27.06
C LYS A 465 -5.56 -12.89 -27.10
N GLY A 466 -6.81 -13.18 -27.47
CA GLY A 466 -7.37 -14.53 -27.65
C GLY A 466 -7.96 -15.12 -26.36
N SER A 467 -8.36 -16.39 -26.40
CA SER A 467 -9.17 -16.99 -25.33
C SER A 467 -8.38 -17.25 -24.03
N VAL A 468 -8.95 -16.82 -22.90
CA VAL A 468 -8.46 -17.13 -21.55
C VAL A 468 -8.83 -18.58 -21.21
N SER A 469 -7.86 -19.36 -20.74
CA SER A 469 -8.06 -20.80 -20.47
C SER A 469 -8.69 -21.03 -19.10
N LYS A 470 -8.22 -20.31 -18.07
CA LYS A 470 -8.77 -20.37 -16.71
C LYS A 470 -8.48 -19.11 -15.91
N ILE A 471 -9.21 -18.96 -14.81
CA ILE A 471 -9.03 -17.96 -13.77
C ILE A 471 -8.58 -18.66 -12.49
N GLU A 472 -7.55 -18.14 -11.86
CA GLU A 472 -7.06 -18.58 -10.55
C GLU A 472 -7.31 -17.49 -9.51
N ILE A 473 -7.87 -17.88 -8.36
CA ILE A 473 -8.17 -16.99 -7.25
C ILE A 473 -7.37 -17.41 -6.02
N MET A 474 -6.51 -16.53 -5.53
CA MET A 474 -5.79 -16.70 -4.27
C MET A 474 -6.66 -16.22 -3.11
N THR A 475 -6.99 -17.17 -2.24
CA THR A 475 -7.94 -17.07 -1.12
C THR A 475 -7.20 -17.05 0.23
N GLU A 476 -6.08 -16.33 0.29
CA GLU A 476 -5.24 -16.18 1.50
C GLU A 476 -5.98 -15.52 2.68
N ASN A 477 -7.17 -14.96 2.45
CA ASN A 477 -7.96 -14.28 3.47
C ASN A 477 -9.03 -15.21 4.07
N TYR A 478 -8.77 -15.73 5.25
CA TYR A 478 -9.71 -16.60 5.97
C TYR A 478 -11.02 -15.91 6.41
N LYS A 479 -11.11 -14.57 6.34
CA LYS A 479 -12.32 -13.83 6.73
C LYS A 479 -13.49 -13.94 5.77
N ILE A 480 -13.26 -14.39 4.53
CA ILE A 480 -14.33 -14.72 3.57
C ILE A 480 -14.68 -16.19 3.77
N SER A 481 -15.97 -16.51 3.96
CA SER A 481 -16.34 -17.88 4.27
C SER A 481 -16.17 -18.81 3.07
N VAL A 482 -16.05 -20.10 3.35
CA VAL A 482 -16.00 -21.17 2.33
C VAL A 482 -17.19 -21.10 1.38
N LEU A 483 -18.38 -20.80 1.91
CA LEU A 483 -19.61 -20.71 1.13
C LEU A 483 -19.57 -19.52 0.19
N ASP A 484 -19.03 -18.40 0.64
CA ASP A 484 -18.90 -17.20 -0.17
C ASP A 484 -17.89 -17.43 -1.30
N TYR A 485 -16.77 -18.11 -1.03
CA TYR A 485 -15.83 -18.50 -2.08
C TYR A 485 -16.44 -19.47 -3.09
N LYS A 486 -17.27 -20.43 -2.66
CA LYS A 486 -18.02 -21.31 -3.57
C LYS A 486 -18.97 -20.51 -4.46
N ASP A 487 -19.73 -19.61 -3.86
CA ASP A 487 -20.63 -18.73 -4.57
C ASP A 487 -19.88 -17.78 -5.53
N MET A 488 -18.70 -17.28 -5.14
CA MET A 488 -17.81 -16.47 -5.97
C MET A 488 -17.32 -17.24 -7.21
N VAL A 489 -16.68 -18.41 -7.04
CA VAL A 489 -16.13 -19.16 -8.18
C VAL A 489 -17.24 -19.61 -9.14
N ASN A 490 -18.39 -20.01 -8.59
CA ASN A 490 -19.56 -20.39 -9.38
C ASN A 490 -20.14 -19.22 -10.16
N PHE A 491 -20.32 -18.07 -9.49
CA PHE A 491 -20.77 -16.84 -10.14
C PHE A 491 -19.82 -16.44 -11.28
N LEU A 492 -18.52 -16.35 -11.00
CA LEU A 492 -17.54 -15.94 -12.02
C LEU A 492 -17.50 -16.91 -13.20
N SER A 493 -17.50 -18.22 -12.95
CA SER A 493 -17.47 -19.21 -14.04
C SER A 493 -18.72 -19.13 -14.92
N ARG A 494 -19.90 -18.90 -14.31
CA ARG A 494 -21.16 -18.73 -15.02
C ARG A 494 -21.18 -17.46 -15.87
N GLU A 495 -20.78 -16.33 -15.32
CA GLU A 495 -20.87 -15.03 -16.01
C GLU A 495 -19.75 -14.84 -17.07
N LEU A 496 -18.57 -15.45 -16.85
CA LEU A 496 -17.43 -15.32 -17.75
C LEU A 496 -17.31 -16.48 -18.74
N HIS A 497 -18.03 -17.58 -18.51
CA HIS A 497 -17.93 -18.82 -19.27
C HIS A 497 -16.49 -19.37 -19.34
N ILE A 498 -15.73 -19.23 -18.25
CA ILE A 498 -14.33 -19.68 -18.11
C ILE A 498 -14.20 -20.59 -16.88
N LYS A 499 -13.27 -21.54 -16.90
CA LYS A 499 -12.94 -22.36 -15.72
C LYS A 499 -12.40 -21.49 -14.59
N VAL A 500 -12.91 -21.66 -13.37
CA VAL A 500 -12.45 -20.91 -12.20
C VAL A 500 -11.94 -21.87 -11.13
N GLU A 501 -10.73 -21.59 -10.64
CA GLU A 501 -10.02 -22.35 -9.62
C GLU A 501 -9.67 -21.46 -8.43
N ALA A 502 -9.77 -22.00 -7.20
CA ALA A 502 -9.37 -21.31 -5.98
C ALA A 502 -8.25 -22.06 -5.25
N TYR A 503 -7.28 -21.31 -4.75
CA TYR A 503 -6.08 -21.79 -4.04
C TYR A 503 -5.94 -21.03 -2.72
N ASN A 504 -5.42 -21.68 -1.67
CA ASN A 504 -5.20 -21.04 -0.37
C ASN A 504 -3.90 -20.23 -0.36
N VAL A 505 -2.86 -20.69 -1.05
CA VAL A 505 -1.52 -20.10 -1.10
C VAL A 505 -0.86 -20.31 -2.46
N ASP A 506 0.10 -19.44 -2.82
CA ASP A 506 0.79 -19.50 -4.11
C ASP A 506 1.54 -20.82 -4.38
N THR A 507 1.99 -21.51 -3.32
CA THR A 507 2.75 -22.77 -3.43
C THR A 507 1.85 -24.00 -3.63
N GLN A 508 0.53 -23.84 -3.59
CA GLN A 508 -0.42 -24.95 -3.69
C GLN A 508 -0.54 -25.41 -5.14
N THR A 509 -0.34 -26.70 -5.39
CA THR A 509 -0.32 -27.27 -6.76
C THR A 509 -1.68 -27.76 -7.27
N LYS A 510 -2.68 -27.91 -6.38
CA LYS A 510 -4.05 -28.32 -6.72
C LYS A 510 -5.08 -27.38 -6.13
N PRO A 511 -6.13 -26.97 -6.86
CA PRO A 511 -7.12 -26.06 -6.35
C PRO A 511 -8.02 -26.72 -5.31
N TRP A 512 -8.41 -25.98 -4.26
CA TRP A 512 -9.37 -26.47 -3.27
C TRP A 512 -10.83 -26.26 -3.71
N LEU A 513 -11.09 -25.33 -4.64
CA LEU A 513 -12.33 -25.29 -5.45
C LEU A 513 -11.99 -25.27 -6.93
N SER A 514 -12.73 -26.02 -7.73
CA SER A 514 -12.71 -25.91 -9.18
C SER A 514 -14.12 -26.05 -9.75
N ILE A 515 -14.43 -25.25 -10.76
CA ILE A 515 -15.66 -25.37 -11.54
C ILE A 515 -15.38 -25.04 -13.01
N ASN A 516 -15.86 -25.90 -13.91
CA ASN A 516 -15.85 -25.64 -15.34
C ASN A 516 -17.17 -24.97 -15.78
N PRO A 517 -17.16 -24.23 -16.90
CA PRO A 517 -18.39 -23.69 -17.46
C PRO A 517 -19.40 -24.81 -17.75
N GLY A 518 -20.60 -24.70 -17.17
CA GLY A 518 -21.68 -25.68 -17.36
C GLY A 518 -21.73 -26.82 -16.35
N ASP A 519 -20.76 -26.91 -15.43
CA ASP A 519 -20.84 -27.87 -14.32
C ASP A 519 -22.04 -27.56 -13.40
N SER A 520 -22.75 -28.61 -12.97
CA SER A 520 -23.89 -28.47 -12.05
C SER A 520 -23.48 -28.31 -10.58
N GLN A 521 -22.25 -28.70 -10.24
CA GLN A 521 -21.71 -28.66 -8.88
C GLN A 521 -20.23 -28.27 -8.89
N ILE A 522 -19.80 -27.54 -7.86
CA ILE A 522 -18.40 -27.18 -7.64
C ILE A 522 -17.64 -28.40 -7.13
N THR A 523 -16.46 -28.66 -7.69
CA THR A 523 -15.52 -29.66 -7.17
C THR A 523 -14.76 -29.06 -6.00
N GLU A 524 -14.84 -29.71 -4.83
CA GLU A 524 -14.10 -29.32 -3.61
C GLU A 524 -13.04 -30.39 -3.30
N ASP A 525 -11.78 -29.99 -3.24
CA ASP A 525 -10.71 -30.87 -2.75
C ASP A 525 -10.67 -30.80 -1.23
N LEU A 526 -11.27 -31.81 -0.59
CA LEU A 526 -11.30 -31.96 0.86
C LEU A 526 -9.91 -32.21 1.46
N GLY A 527 -8.92 -32.57 0.63
CA GLY A 527 -7.56 -32.79 1.10
C GLY A 527 -6.87 -31.54 1.62
N ALA A 528 -7.26 -30.37 1.11
CA ALA A 528 -6.78 -29.09 1.62
C ALA A 528 -7.45 -28.64 2.94
N ARG A 529 -8.39 -29.43 3.50
CA ARG A 529 -9.29 -29.01 4.61
C ARG A 529 -9.62 -30.11 5.61
N HIS A 530 -8.77 -31.12 5.71
CA HIS A 530 -8.93 -32.13 6.75
C HIS A 530 -8.68 -31.53 8.15
N LEU A 531 -9.26 -32.12 9.19
CA LEU A 531 -9.13 -31.69 10.59
C LEU A 531 -7.84 -32.22 11.25
N GLY A 532 -6.72 -32.11 10.54
CA GLY A 532 -5.38 -32.47 11.01
C GLY A 532 -4.41 -31.33 10.73
N GLU A 533 -3.52 -31.04 11.68
CA GLU A 533 -2.60 -29.91 11.60
C GLU A 533 -1.23 -30.30 12.14
N THR A 534 -0.18 -29.78 11.53
CA THR A 534 1.22 -29.94 11.97
C THR A 534 1.74 -28.68 12.67
N GLN A 535 1.06 -27.55 12.49
CA GLN A 535 1.34 -26.32 13.23
C GLN A 535 0.98 -26.44 14.72
N PRO A 536 1.77 -25.80 15.61
CA PRO A 536 1.44 -25.72 17.03
C PRO A 536 0.05 -25.12 17.30
N TYR A 537 -0.57 -25.56 18.38
CA TYR A 537 -1.85 -25.00 18.82
C TYR A 537 -1.72 -23.51 19.18
N ASN A 538 -2.72 -22.72 18.80
CA ASN A 538 -2.83 -21.31 19.13
C ASN A 538 -3.91 -21.09 20.21
N ASP A 539 -3.48 -20.85 21.45
CA ASP A 539 -4.35 -20.66 22.62
C ASP A 539 -5.00 -19.27 22.68
N LYS A 540 -5.77 -18.94 21.65
CA LYS A 540 -6.61 -17.73 21.65
C LYS A 540 -7.74 -17.88 22.66
N LYS A 541 -7.91 -16.90 23.54
CA LYS A 541 -9.02 -16.85 24.51
C LYS A 541 -10.35 -16.57 23.83
N LEU A 542 -11.44 -17.08 24.41
CA LEU A 542 -12.78 -17.08 23.79
C LEU A 542 -13.25 -15.69 23.30
N GLN A 543 -12.86 -14.62 23.99
CA GLN A 543 -13.28 -13.26 23.62
C GLN A 543 -12.76 -12.81 22.24
N SER A 544 -11.64 -13.38 21.76
CA SER A 544 -11.10 -13.06 20.45
C SER A 544 -11.63 -13.96 19.32
N TRP A 545 -12.55 -14.88 19.62
CA TRP A 545 -13.11 -15.78 18.62
C TRP A 545 -14.26 -15.08 17.89
N ASP A 546 -14.35 -15.28 16.58
CA ASP A 546 -15.49 -14.77 15.81
C ASP A 546 -16.75 -15.61 16.05
N THR A 547 -17.88 -14.94 16.29
CA THR A 547 -19.20 -15.58 16.35
C THR A 547 -19.69 -15.99 14.96
N LEU A 548 -20.84 -16.67 14.89
CA LEU A 548 -21.50 -16.93 13.62
C LEU A 548 -21.94 -15.61 12.96
N THR A 549 -21.77 -15.51 11.65
CA THR A 549 -22.29 -14.37 10.88
C THR A 549 -23.81 -14.47 10.73
N GLN A 550 -24.45 -13.36 10.37
CA GLN A 550 -25.89 -13.35 10.09
C GLN A 550 -26.25 -14.33 8.97
N GLU A 551 -25.41 -14.43 7.95
CA GLU A 551 -25.62 -15.34 6.82
C GLU A 551 -25.51 -16.82 7.25
N GLN A 552 -24.52 -17.17 8.07
CA GLN A 552 -24.39 -18.51 8.64
C GLN A 552 -25.63 -18.88 9.47
N THR A 553 -26.12 -17.94 10.27
CA THR A 553 -27.34 -18.11 11.07
C THR A 553 -28.57 -18.28 10.19
N ASN A 554 -28.74 -17.44 9.17
CA ASN A 554 -29.84 -17.54 8.20
C ASN A 554 -29.82 -18.90 7.48
N LYS A 555 -28.63 -19.41 7.15
CA LYS A 555 -28.51 -20.71 6.52
C LYS A 555 -28.92 -21.85 7.45
N LEU A 556 -28.52 -21.82 8.72
CA LEU A 556 -28.98 -22.80 9.71
C LEU A 556 -30.51 -22.78 9.83
N THR A 557 -31.11 -21.59 9.86
CA THR A 557 -32.57 -21.40 9.83
C THR A 557 -33.19 -22.01 8.57
N THR A 558 -32.65 -21.74 7.38
CA THR A 558 -33.14 -22.32 6.12
C THR A 558 -33.01 -23.84 6.10
N GLU A 559 -31.89 -24.39 6.59
CA GLU A 559 -31.71 -25.85 6.68
C GLU A 559 -32.66 -26.50 7.68
N SER A 560 -33.09 -25.76 8.71
CA SER A 560 -34.07 -26.22 9.71
C SER A 560 -35.49 -26.42 9.16
N GLN A 561 -35.80 -25.76 8.03
CA GLN A 561 -37.10 -25.88 7.37
C GLN A 561 -37.18 -27.06 6.40
N LYS A 562 -36.05 -27.72 6.11
CA LYS A 562 -35.99 -28.87 5.19
C LYS A 562 -36.25 -30.17 5.94
N THR A 563 -36.78 -31.18 5.26
CA THR A 563 -36.84 -32.54 5.79
C THR A 563 -35.43 -33.08 5.98
N LYS A 564 -35.07 -33.39 7.23
CA LYS A 564 -33.73 -33.87 7.62
C LYS A 564 -33.83 -35.28 8.22
N PRO A 565 -32.77 -36.10 8.09
CA PRO A 565 -32.72 -37.38 8.80
C PRO A 565 -32.80 -37.12 10.31
N ASP A 566 -33.44 -38.05 11.03
CA ASP A 566 -33.50 -37.95 12.48
C ASP A 566 -32.11 -38.19 13.13
N LEU A 567 -31.92 -37.63 14.32
CA LEU A 567 -30.71 -37.85 15.12
C LEU A 567 -30.81 -39.22 15.82
N ALA A 568 -30.36 -40.27 15.14
CA ALA A 568 -30.52 -41.64 15.64
C ALA A 568 -30.03 -41.82 17.10
N ASN A 569 -30.90 -42.42 17.92
CA ASN A 569 -30.69 -42.77 19.34
C ASN A 569 -30.45 -41.61 20.31
N HIS A 570 -30.63 -40.35 19.88
CA HIS A 570 -30.41 -39.16 20.71
C HIS A 570 -31.50 -38.12 20.45
N ASP A 571 -31.84 -37.35 21.48
CA ASP A 571 -32.85 -36.29 21.39
C ASP A 571 -32.21 -34.97 20.98
N HIS A 572 -30.94 -34.75 21.36
CA HIS A 572 -30.20 -33.52 21.05
C HIS A 572 -28.70 -33.79 20.84
N GLN A 573 -28.02 -32.95 20.06
CA GLN A 573 -26.55 -32.94 19.95
C GLN A 573 -25.95 -31.58 20.31
N ILE A 574 -24.81 -31.62 20.98
CA ILE A 574 -23.99 -30.44 21.29
C ILE A 574 -22.71 -30.57 20.47
N LEU A 575 -22.49 -29.63 19.54
CA LEU A 575 -21.25 -29.51 18.80
C LEU A 575 -20.41 -28.44 19.48
N PHE A 576 -19.28 -28.82 20.06
CA PHE A 576 -18.37 -27.85 20.66
C PHE A 576 -17.12 -27.66 19.80
N GLN A 577 -16.94 -26.43 19.33
CA GLN A 577 -15.78 -25.95 18.59
C GLN A 577 -14.63 -25.72 19.58
N THR A 578 -13.53 -26.44 19.39
CA THR A 578 -12.39 -26.48 20.32
C THR A 578 -11.32 -25.41 20.06
N GLU A 579 -11.31 -24.78 18.89
CA GLU A 579 -10.32 -23.76 18.53
C GLU A 579 -10.87 -22.68 17.57
N SER A 580 -10.25 -21.49 17.60
CA SER A 580 -10.61 -20.33 16.76
C SER A 580 -10.01 -20.41 15.36
N ASP A 581 -10.39 -21.45 14.62
CA ASP A 581 -9.99 -21.67 13.24
C ASP A 581 -11.21 -21.78 12.31
N ASP A 582 -11.10 -21.23 11.11
CA ASP A 582 -12.21 -21.15 10.17
C ASP A 582 -12.60 -22.49 9.57
N ASN A 583 -11.66 -23.42 9.36
CA ASN A 583 -11.99 -24.77 8.91
C ASN A 583 -12.69 -25.57 10.02
N VAL A 584 -12.30 -25.36 11.28
CA VAL A 584 -12.96 -25.98 12.44
C VAL A 584 -14.37 -25.42 12.63
N LYS A 585 -14.54 -24.09 12.50
CA LYS A 585 -15.85 -23.42 12.52
C LYS A 585 -16.74 -23.89 11.38
N ASP A 586 -16.24 -23.93 10.15
CA ASP A 586 -16.96 -24.42 8.96
C ASP A 586 -17.36 -25.90 9.11
N SER A 587 -16.44 -26.75 9.59
CA SER A 587 -16.73 -28.15 9.89
C SER A 587 -17.83 -28.31 10.95
N THR A 588 -17.81 -27.48 11.99
CA THR A 588 -18.84 -27.46 13.04
C THR A 588 -20.21 -27.05 12.47
N LEU A 589 -20.25 -26.03 11.61
CA LEU A 589 -21.47 -25.59 10.93
C LEU A 589 -22.03 -26.66 9.99
N LYS A 590 -21.18 -27.29 9.17
CA LYS A 590 -21.58 -28.39 8.28
C LYS A 590 -22.21 -29.54 9.07
N LEU A 591 -21.63 -29.90 10.21
CA LEU A 591 -22.20 -30.92 11.10
C LEU A 591 -23.58 -30.53 11.65
N ALA A 592 -23.79 -29.25 11.96
CA ALA A 592 -25.08 -28.73 12.42
C ALA A 592 -26.16 -28.82 11.33
N PHE A 593 -25.83 -28.61 10.05
CA PHE A 593 -26.77 -28.70 8.93
C PHE A 593 -27.45 -30.07 8.78
N LYS A 594 -26.90 -31.12 9.39
CA LYS A 594 -27.50 -32.45 9.36
C LYS A 594 -28.73 -32.56 10.26
N HIS A 595 -28.71 -31.90 11.43
CA HIS A 595 -29.79 -31.94 12.42
C HIS A 595 -30.01 -30.55 13.06
N PRO A 596 -30.26 -29.48 12.27
CA PRO A 596 -30.20 -28.10 12.74
C PRO A 596 -31.20 -27.75 13.84
N THR A 597 -32.34 -28.45 13.92
CA THR A 597 -33.37 -28.28 14.96
C THR A 597 -33.06 -29.00 16.27
N LYS A 598 -32.13 -29.96 16.25
CA LYS A 598 -31.70 -30.78 17.40
C LYS A 598 -30.23 -30.54 17.76
N THR A 599 -29.71 -29.36 17.43
CA THR A 599 -28.28 -29.03 17.59
C THR A 599 -28.08 -27.74 18.35
N THR A 600 -27.16 -27.76 19.31
CA THR A 600 -26.56 -26.57 19.92
C THR A 600 -25.09 -26.48 19.50
N ILE A 601 -24.63 -25.30 19.09
CA ILE A 601 -23.21 -25.03 18.83
C ILE A 601 -22.64 -24.23 19.99
N VAL A 602 -21.55 -24.74 20.56
CA VAL A 602 -20.79 -24.11 21.63
C VAL A 602 -19.39 -23.78 21.12
N GLN A 603 -18.87 -22.60 21.45
CA GLN A 603 -17.45 -22.28 21.30
C GLN A 603 -16.81 -22.32 22.68
N MET A 604 -15.68 -23.00 22.82
CA MET A 604 -15.00 -23.18 24.11
C MET A 604 -13.49 -23.07 23.94
N ASP A 605 -12.86 -22.15 24.68
CA ASP A 605 -11.40 -22.04 24.73
C ASP A 605 -10.78 -23.13 25.61
N LYS A 606 -9.44 -23.27 25.57
CA LYS A 606 -8.72 -24.37 26.25
C LYS A 606 -8.94 -24.36 27.76
N ASP A 607 -9.11 -23.18 28.36
CA ASP A 607 -9.34 -23.01 29.80
C ASP A 607 -10.76 -23.42 30.23
N GLY A 608 -11.65 -23.70 29.27
CA GLY A 608 -13.02 -24.12 29.53
C GLY A 608 -14.03 -22.97 29.62
N ALA A 609 -13.64 -21.73 29.32
CA ALA A 609 -14.61 -20.66 29.13
C ALA A 609 -15.38 -20.92 27.83
N TYR A 610 -16.72 -20.81 27.88
CA TYR A 610 -17.56 -21.15 26.73
C TYR A 610 -18.72 -20.18 26.52
N ARG A 611 -19.25 -20.17 25.29
CA ARG A 611 -20.50 -19.49 24.93
C ARG A 611 -21.30 -20.32 23.93
N VAL A 612 -22.63 -20.27 24.05
CA VAL A 612 -23.55 -20.84 23.06
C VAL A 612 -23.70 -19.84 21.92
N VAL A 613 -23.42 -20.26 20.68
CA VAL A 613 -23.50 -19.40 19.48
C VAL A 613 -24.66 -19.77 18.55
N TYR A 614 -25.29 -20.92 18.77
CA TYR A 614 -26.50 -21.35 18.05
C TYR A 614 -27.27 -22.42 18.83
N GLY A 615 -28.60 -22.41 18.70
CA GLY A 615 -29.48 -23.45 19.25
C GLY A 615 -29.89 -23.25 20.71
N THR A 616 -30.45 -24.31 21.30
CA THR A 616 -30.97 -24.32 22.68
C THR A 616 -29.85 -24.09 23.71
N GLN A 617 -30.11 -23.26 24.71
CA GLN A 617 -29.17 -23.05 25.83
C GLN A 617 -28.96 -24.36 26.61
N LEU A 618 -27.75 -24.59 27.12
CA LEU A 618 -27.39 -25.87 27.75
C LEU A 618 -28.35 -26.32 28.85
N LYS A 619 -28.76 -25.40 29.72
CA LYS A 619 -29.69 -25.65 30.84
C LYS A 619 -31.09 -26.12 30.41
N ASP A 620 -31.48 -25.81 29.17
CA ASP A 620 -32.82 -26.06 28.62
C ASP A 620 -32.84 -27.32 27.71
N ILE A 621 -31.70 -27.98 27.54
CA ILE A 621 -31.60 -29.26 26.80
C ILE A 621 -32.19 -30.38 27.65
N THR A 622 -32.92 -31.31 27.02
CA THR A 622 -33.51 -32.48 27.66
C THR A 622 -33.27 -33.75 26.82
N GLY A 623 -33.42 -34.92 27.43
CA GLY A 623 -33.28 -36.22 26.79
C GLY A 623 -31.83 -36.71 26.65
N LYS A 624 -31.63 -37.66 25.73
CA LYS A 624 -30.33 -38.27 25.44
C LYS A 624 -29.49 -37.33 24.58
N VAL A 625 -28.36 -36.89 25.11
CA VAL A 625 -27.46 -35.93 24.49
C VAL A 625 -26.28 -36.64 23.83
N LYS A 626 -25.96 -36.21 22.61
CA LYS A 626 -24.70 -36.55 21.91
C LYS A 626 -23.73 -35.37 21.98
N MET A 627 -22.59 -35.56 22.63
CA MET A 627 -21.49 -34.59 22.67
C MET A 627 -20.57 -34.78 21.47
N VAL A 628 -20.19 -33.71 20.78
CA VAL A 628 -19.29 -33.76 19.63
C VAL A 628 -18.20 -32.70 19.75
N ALA A 629 -16.96 -33.14 19.94
CA ALA A 629 -15.77 -32.28 19.94
C ALA A 629 -15.28 -32.08 18.51
N VAL A 630 -15.11 -30.84 18.06
CA VAL A 630 -14.61 -30.52 16.71
C VAL A 630 -13.35 -29.68 16.80
N GLY A 631 -12.25 -30.16 16.23
CA GLY A 631 -10.93 -29.52 16.30
C GLY A 631 -9.92 -30.18 15.39
N TYR A 632 -8.76 -29.57 15.24
CA TYR A 632 -7.62 -30.24 14.61
C TYR A 632 -7.03 -31.27 15.57
N GLY A 633 -6.84 -32.49 15.07
CA GLY A 633 -5.96 -33.47 15.68
C GLY A 633 -4.50 -33.10 15.42
N ARG A 634 -3.66 -33.20 16.45
CA ARG A 634 -2.22 -32.93 16.39
C ARG A 634 -1.45 -33.97 17.19
N GLU A 635 -0.28 -34.33 16.70
CA GLU A 635 0.72 -35.09 17.44
C GLU A 635 1.70 -34.12 18.09
N SER A 636 1.82 -34.20 19.41
CA SER A 636 2.78 -33.47 20.22
C SER A 636 4.21 -33.98 19.97
N LYS A 637 5.22 -33.20 20.37
CA LYS A 637 6.64 -33.59 20.21
C LYS A 637 7.01 -34.90 20.91
N ASP A 638 6.25 -35.30 21.92
CA ASP A 638 6.42 -36.55 22.67
C ASP A 638 5.60 -37.71 22.08
N GLY A 639 4.96 -37.53 20.93
CA GLY A 639 4.11 -38.53 20.28
C GLY A 639 2.68 -38.59 20.82
N SER A 640 2.34 -37.80 21.84
CA SER A 640 0.98 -37.78 22.39
C SER A 640 -0.01 -37.07 21.46
N GLN A 641 -1.22 -37.59 21.36
CA GLN A 641 -2.27 -36.99 20.53
C GLN A 641 -3.02 -35.90 21.30
N THR A 642 -3.45 -34.85 20.60
CA THR A 642 -4.29 -33.77 21.15
C THR A 642 -5.42 -33.40 20.19
N LEU A 643 -6.53 -32.90 20.73
CA LEU A 643 -7.64 -32.35 19.95
C LEU A 643 -7.88 -30.88 20.32
N GLY A 644 -7.70 -29.98 19.36
CA GLY A 644 -7.79 -28.54 19.64
C GLY A 644 -6.80 -28.10 20.71
N GLY A 645 -5.59 -28.68 20.68
CA GLY A 645 -4.52 -28.45 21.64
C GLY A 645 -4.74 -29.05 23.02
N ARG A 646 -5.82 -29.81 23.24
CA ARG A 646 -6.11 -30.46 24.52
C ARG A 646 -5.58 -31.87 24.56
N ASP A 647 -4.92 -32.25 25.64
CA ASP A 647 -4.70 -33.65 25.95
C ASP A 647 -6.02 -34.35 26.36
N ALA A 648 -5.96 -35.65 26.58
CA ALA A 648 -7.14 -36.44 26.92
C ALA A 648 -7.81 -35.98 28.22
N ASN A 649 -7.02 -35.53 29.20
CA ASN A 649 -7.51 -35.10 30.49
C ASN A 649 -8.20 -33.74 30.41
N GLU A 650 -7.57 -32.78 29.74
CA GLU A 650 -8.09 -31.44 29.52
C GLU A 650 -9.38 -31.46 28.68
N LEU A 651 -9.42 -32.31 27.65
CA LEU A 651 -10.61 -32.49 26.82
C LEU A 651 -11.78 -33.06 27.63
N ALA A 652 -11.52 -34.07 28.46
CA ALA A 652 -12.54 -34.64 29.34
C ALA A 652 -13.05 -33.60 30.36
N ASP A 653 -12.16 -32.81 30.98
CA ASP A 653 -12.56 -31.74 31.90
C ASP A 653 -13.45 -30.70 31.21
N ASN A 654 -13.10 -30.29 30.00
CA ASN A 654 -13.92 -29.37 29.20
C ASN A 654 -15.32 -29.93 28.90
N ILE A 655 -15.43 -31.23 28.59
CA ILE A 655 -16.72 -31.89 28.41
C ILE A 655 -17.51 -31.95 29.73
N LEU A 656 -16.84 -32.19 30.86
CA LEU A 656 -17.47 -32.18 32.18
C LEU A 656 -17.94 -30.77 32.58
N THR A 657 -17.22 -29.72 32.20
CA THR A 657 -17.68 -28.33 32.33
C THR A 657 -18.97 -28.10 31.54
N LEU A 658 -19.07 -28.59 30.30
CA LEU A 658 -20.31 -28.51 29.53
C LEU A 658 -21.44 -29.32 30.18
N LYS A 659 -21.14 -30.49 30.75
CA LYS A 659 -22.11 -31.32 31.49
C LYS A 659 -22.69 -30.55 32.69
N GLN A 660 -21.87 -29.81 33.44
CA GLN A 660 -22.34 -29.00 34.57
C GLN A 660 -23.34 -27.92 34.14
N GLY A 661 -23.23 -27.43 32.90
CA GLY A 661 -24.20 -26.51 32.32
C GLY A 661 -25.54 -27.14 31.91
N LEU A 662 -25.63 -28.47 31.86
CA LEU A 662 -26.87 -29.20 31.56
C LEU A 662 -27.73 -29.38 32.81
N ASN A 663 -29.04 -29.45 32.61
CA ASN A 663 -29.94 -29.90 33.68
C ASN A 663 -29.83 -31.43 33.86
N SER A 664 -29.09 -31.85 34.89
CA SER A 664 -28.83 -33.26 35.18
C SER A 664 -30.08 -34.07 35.54
N ALA A 665 -31.21 -33.43 35.87
CA ALA A 665 -32.48 -34.11 36.10
C ALA A 665 -33.19 -34.53 34.80
N THR A 666 -32.86 -33.86 33.67
CA THR A 666 -33.60 -34.02 32.42
C THR A 666 -32.73 -34.33 31.21
N ALA A 667 -31.40 -34.22 31.30
CA ALA A 667 -30.48 -34.48 30.21
C ALA A 667 -29.34 -35.41 30.63
N GLU A 668 -28.99 -36.35 29.74
CA GLU A 668 -27.93 -37.32 29.98
C GLU A 668 -27.05 -37.49 28.73
N ILE A 669 -25.72 -37.41 28.89
CA ILE A 669 -24.78 -37.63 27.79
C ILE A 669 -24.64 -39.13 27.52
N LYS A 670 -25.20 -39.60 26.41
CA LYS A 670 -25.19 -41.03 26.00
C LYS A 670 -24.10 -41.37 24.99
N SER A 671 -23.58 -40.40 24.27
CA SER A 671 -22.42 -40.62 23.42
C SER A 671 -21.55 -39.38 23.24
N THR A 672 -20.26 -39.63 23.05
CA THR A 672 -19.24 -38.62 22.75
C THR A 672 -18.59 -38.95 21.40
N SER A 673 -18.42 -37.97 20.52
CA SER A 673 -17.77 -38.14 19.22
C SER A 673 -16.64 -37.14 19.05
N LEU A 674 -15.41 -37.63 18.95
CA LEU A 674 -14.21 -36.83 18.72
C LEU A 674 -13.97 -36.68 17.22
N VAL A 675 -14.04 -35.45 16.71
CA VAL A 675 -13.96 -35.13 15.29
C VAL A 675 -12.68 -34.34 15.04
N GLY A 676 -11.60 -35.08 14.78
CA GLY A 676 -10.28 -34.61 14.38
C GLY A 676 -9.53 -35.76 13.68
N CYS A 677 -8.46 -35.44 12.94
CA CYS A 677 -7.62 -36.43 12.27
C CYS A 677 -6.72 -37.16 13.26
N ASN A 678 -6.38 -38.42 12.95
CA ASN A 678 -5.25 -39.15 13.52
C ASN A 678 -5.22 -39.17 15.06
N LEU A 679 -6.39 -39.20 15.71
CA LEU A 679 -6.49 -39.20 17.17
C LEU A 679 -6.30 -40.60 17.78
N GLU A 680 -6.18 -41.63 16.94
CA GLU A 680 -6.00 -43.03 17.35
C GLU A 680 -5.27 -43.80 16.24
N ASP A 681 -4.83 -45.02 16.51
CA ASP A 681 -4.33 -45.98 15.53
C ASP A 681 -5.50 -46.69 14.84
N ASP A 682 -5.28 -47.21 13.62
CA ASP A 682 -6.25 -48.06 12.91
C ASP A 682 -6.51 -49.36 13.69
N ASN A 683 -5.58 -49.78 14.55
CA ASN A 683 -5.73 -50.93 15.44
C ASN A 683 -5.19 -50.64 16.86
N PRO A 684 -5.96 -49.90 17.70
CA PRO A 684 -5.49 -49.47 19.02
C PRO A 684 -5.32 -50.62 20.02
N THR A 685 -5.89 -51.80 19.76
CA THR A 685 -5.64 -52.99 20.59
C THR A 685 -4.21 -53.54 20.43
N ASN A 686 -3.56 -53.26 19.30
CA ASN A 686 -2.20 -53.69 19.01
C ASN A 686 -1.15 -52.60 19.26
N ASN A 687 -1.57 -51.37 19.57
CA ASN A 687 -0.72 -50.23 19.86
C ASN A 687 -1.05 -49.65 21.25
N PRO A 688 -0.36 -50.08 22.31
CA PRO A 688 -0.65 -49.65 23.68
C PRO A 688 -0.38 -48.16 23.92
N ASP A 689 0.32 -47.48 23.02
CA ASP A 689 0.60 -46.04 23.09
C ASP A 689 -0.53 -45.19 22.47
N SER A 690 -1.39 -45.81 21.66
CA SER A 690 -2.57 -45.17 21.08
C SER A 690 -3.79 -45.33 21.98
N GLN A 691 -3.93 -44.40 22.93
CA GLN A 691 -4.93 -44.48 24.00
C GLN A 691 -5.77 -43.21 24.17
N TYR A 692 -5.71 -42.25 23.24
CA TYR A 692 -6.31 -40.93 23.45
C TYR A 692 -7.82 -41.03 23.68
N GLY A 693 -8.54 -41.76 22.81
CA GLY A 693 -9.99 -41.96 22.96
C GLY A 693 -10.35 -42.72 24.24
N LYS A 694 -9.53 -43.71 24.61
CA LYS A 694 -9.71 -44.50 25.84
C LYS A 694 -9.51 -43.66 27.10
N GLN A 695 -8.45 -42.86 27.18
CA GLN A 695 -8.16 -41.98 28.32
C GLN A 695 -9.27 -40.94 28.52
N VAL A 696 -9.77 -40.34 27.44
CA VAL A 696 -10.93 -39.43 27.51
C VAL A 696 -12.14 -40.15 28.09
N LEU A 697 -12.48 -41.35 27.60
CA LEU A 697 -13.64 -42.10 28.09
C LEU A 697 -13.49 -42.47 29.58
N GLN A 698 -12.30 -42.92 30.01
CA GLN A 698 -12.04 -43.28 31.40
C GLN A 698 -12.27 -42.10 32.36
N LYS A 699 -11.77 -40.92 32.01
CA LYS A 699 -11.96 -39.72 32.83
C LYS A 699 -13.41 -39.20 32.80
N LEU A 700 -14.08 -39.30 31.65
CA LEU A 700 -15.52 -39.00 31.55
C LEU A 700 -16.35 -39.90 32.47
N TYR A 701 -16.02 -41.20 32.54
CA TYR A 701 -16.67 -42.13 33.44
C TYR A 701 -16.47 -41.77 34.91
N GLN A 702 -15.25 -41.40 35.31
CA GLN A 702 -14.96 -40.89 36.66
C GLN A 702 -15.77 -39.62 36.98
N GLY A 703 -16.04 -38.79 35.97
CA GLY A 703 -16.94 -37.62 36.07
C GLY A 703 -18.43 -37.95 35.93
N GLY A 704 -18.82 -39.23 35.94
CA GLY A 704 -20.21 -39.71 35.89
C GLY A 704 -20.86 -39.64 34.52
N VAL A 705 -20.11 -39.84 33.43
CA VAL A 705 -20.64 -39.96 32.06
C VAL A 705 -20.46 -41.41 31.60
N GLU A 706 -21.56 -42.13 31.45
CA GLU A 706 -21.57 -43.58 31.15
C GLU A 706 -21.81 -43.90 29.65
N GLY A 707 -21.63 -42.90 28.78
CA GLY A 707 -21.87 -43.02 27.34
C GLY A 707 -20.70 -43.61 26.55
N ASN A 708 -20.96 -44.05 25.31
CA ASN A 708 -19.92 -44.55 24.40
C ASN A 708 -19.11 -43.40 23.78
N LEU A 709 -17.83 -43.62 23.48
CA LEU A 709 -16.96 -42.66 22.80
C LEU A 709 -16.54 -43.17 21.42
N SER A 710 -16.66 -42.33 20.38
CA SER A 710 -16.12 -42.63 19.05
C SER A 710 -14.98 -41.69 18.66
N VAL A 711 -13.89 -42.23 18.14
CA VAL A 711 -12.69 -41.51 17.68
C VAL A 711 -12.29 -41.98 16.27
N ARG A 712 -11.43 -41.22 15.57
CA ARG A 712 -10.96 -41.56 14.22
C ARG A 712 -9.45 -41.65 14.18
N SER A 713 -8.96 -42.63 13.42
CA SER A 713 -7.54 -42.93 13.27
C SER A 713 -6.88 -42.35 12.03
N ARG A 714 -7.68 -41.84 11.09
CA ARG A 714 -7.22 -41.30 9.81
C ARG A 714 -7.60 -39.84 9.63
N TYR A 715 -7.23 -39.25 8.48
CA TYR A 715 -7.67 -37.91 8.12
C TYR A 715 -9.20 -37.84 8.07
N VAL A 716 -9.78 -36.80 8.65
CA VAL A 716 -11.23 -36.55 8.71
C VAL A 716 -11.55 -35.24 8.01
N ALA A 717 -12.54 -35.24 7.14
CA ALA A 717 -13.13 -34.02 6.58
C ALA A 717 -14.65 -34.06 6.70
N ILE A 718 -15.27 -32.88 6.72
CA ILE A 718 -16.72 -32.72 6.76
C ILE A 718 -17.20 -32.19 5.42
N ARG A 719 -18.05 -32.97 4.74
CA ARG A 719 -18.73 -32.56 3.51
C ARG A 719 -19.78 -31.49 3.79
N SER A 720 -20.20 -30.76 2.75
CA SER A 720 -21.17 -29.67 2.83
C SER A 720 -22.54 -30.07 3.42
N ASP A 721 -22.91 -31.35 3.33
CA ASP A 721 -24.14 -31.94 3.89
C ASP A 721 -24.00 -32.40 5.36
N GLY A 722 -22.83 -32.18 5.97
CA GLY A 722 -22.52 -32.63 7.33
C GLY A 722 -22.05 -34.09 7.42
N THR A 723 -21.80 -34.73 6.27
CA THR A 723 -21.29 -36.09 6.23
C THR A 723 -19.80 -36.11 6.58
N LYS A 724 -19.46 -36.94 7.59
CA LYS A 724 -18.07 -37.25 7.94
C LYS A 724 -17.50 -38.24 6.92
N VAL A 725 -16.31 -37.94 6.42
CA VAL A 725 -15.52 -38.82 5.55
C VAL A 725 -14.10 -38.94 6.07
N THR A 726 -13.46 -40.05 5.73
CA THR A 726 -12.07 -40.33 6.11
C THR A 726 -11.21 -40.66 4.91
N SER A 727 -9.91 -40.36 5.01
CA SER A 727 -8.90 -40.65 3.99
C SER A 727 -7.63 -41.15 4.65
N SER A 728 -6.98 -42.16 4.08
CA SER A 728 -5.66 -42.62 4.53
C SER A 728 -4.52 -41.67 4.14
N THR A 729 -4.68 -40.90 3.06
CA THR A 729 -3.63 -40.04 2.50
C THR A 729 -3.81 -38.56 2.81
N GLY A 730 -5.02 -38.15 3.20
CA GLY A 730 -5.36 -36.75 3.39
C GLY A 730 -5.48 -35.97 2.07
N THR A 731 -5.31 -36.60 0.91
CA THR A 731 -5.34 -35.92 -0.41
C THR A 731 -6.20 -36.64 -1.46
N GLY A 732 -6.91 -37.72 -1.09
CA GLY A 732 -7.74 -38.54 -1.99
C GLY A 732 -8.49 -39.65 -1.25
N ASP A 733 -9.34 -40.42 -1.94
CA ASP A 733 -10.05 -41.60 -1.39
C ASP A 733 -10.87 -41.31 -0.12
N TRP A 734 -11.66 -40.24 -0.16
CA TRP A 734 -12.55 -39.84 0.93
C TRP A 734 -13.77 -40.77 1.05
N ILE A 735 -13.68 -41.75 1.94
CA ILE A 735 -14.68 -42.80 2.14
C ILE A 735 -15.68 -42.39 3.23
N HIS A 736 -16.97 -42.60 2.96
CA HIS A 736 -18.03 -42.48 3.95
C HIS A 736 -18.28 -43.83 4.63
N LYS A 737 -18.45 -43.82 5.96
CA LYS A 737 -18.61 -45.04 6.79
C LYS A 737 -17.44 -46.02 6.66
N ASP A 738 -16.22 -45.50 6.57
CA ASP A 738 -15.01 -46.32 6.71
C ASP A 738 -14.93 -46.86 8.14
N SER A 739 -15.21 -48.15 8.30
CA SER A 739 -15.15 -48.84 9.59
C SER A 739 -13.73 -49.03 10.08
N ALA A 740 -12.73 -49.08 9.19
CA ALA A 740 -11.33 -49.24 9.57
C ALA A 740 -10.78 -47.97 10.23
N ALA A 741 -11.33 -46.80 9.86
CA ALA A 741 -10.88 -45.50 10.35
C ALA A 741 -11.59 -45.02 11.62
N LYS A 742 -12.46 -45.84 12.24
CA LYS A 742 -13.32 -45.43 13.36
C LYS A 742 -13.35 -46.46 14.47
N THR A 743 -12.84 -46.08 15.63
CA THR A 743 -12.92 -46.86 16.87
C THR A 743 -14.09 -46.37 17.74
N ILE A 744 -14.79 -47.30 18.37
CA ILE A 744 -15.83 -47.02 19.36
C ILE A 744 -15.44 -47.69 20.67
N TYR A 745 -15.26 -46.89 21.72
CA TYR A 745 -15.05 -47.35 23.08
C TYR A 745 -16.37 -47.35 23.85
N SER A 746 -16.56 -48.39 24.65
CA SER A 746 -17.67 -48.58 25.58
C SER A 746 -17.13 -49.18 26.87
N LEU A 747 -17.73 -48.86 28.01
CA LEU A 747 -17.35 -49.43 29.29
C LEU A 747 -17.85 -50.88 29.41
N GLY A 748 -17.02 -51.80 29.89
CA GLY A 748 -17.45 -53.14 30.26
C GLY A 748 -18.30 -53.17 31.54
N ALA A 749 -18.87 -54.33 31.87
CA ALA A 749 -19.71 -54.51 33.07
C ALA A 749 -19.00 -54.21 34.41
N ALA A 750 -17.65 -54.14 34.41
CA ALA A 750 -16.83 -53.80 35.56
C ALA A 750 -16.33 -52.35 35.57
N GLY A 751 -16.75 -51.51 34.63
CA GLY A 751 -16.28 -50.12 34.50
C GLY A 751 -14.85 -49.97 33.94
N SER A 752 -14.26 -51.06 33.43
CA SER A 752 -12.94 -51.10 32.76
C SER A 752 -13.07 -51.20 31.24
#